data_AF-A0A959H7L1-F1
#
_entry.id   AF-A0A959H7L1-F1
#
_cell.length_a   1.000
_cell.length_b   1.000
_cell.length_c   1.000
_cell.angle_alpha   90.00
_cell.angle_beta   90.00
_cell.angle_gamma   90.00
#
_symmetry.space_group_name_H-M   'P 1'
#
loop_
_entity.id
_entity.type
_entity.pdbx_description
1 polymer ?
#
loop_
_entity_poly.entity_id
_entity_poly.type
_entity_poly.pdbx_seq_one_letter_code
_entity_poly.pdbx_strand_id
1 'polypeptide(L)'
;MKAYGSNFGKWLYSILFLIVLPSLLWAWSYSTGSIISLPAIHDSAWGAGIGGAGLLLMLWGMYALWRYGRGLPMNAFPPPKYVNKGPYQWLRHPIYWGFGLFLVGASVFMGSPSALWLVTPVSILGMIALVWGYERLDLAQRFPGVDKAVWFNLPEYSIELPKASQRLATLFQVVAFWLLGVNVFDFLLGNTLPAVQWPWPLGLAFGPGLLFGASWLFLILAPVVLRSRRDLRQWGLASLAGSALALYVAFLWPAVGGQFLPEAAYKGTELFWNIPVFDFFTIPAFLVLLAARAHALAFPRLKVLMALIGIGLVIGLVGYSTAPWLHLLASIAVYGFASNLENSWAVLRRTAEWVANSWKEWVFGPVRVINHGFYVGAGALLGTFIIGWLAGEAYAWAVVLFGVVSILFSALWAQLIEGSEKLKRPYGYYGALVGILFSSLAVWAAGFNVWVVIGAFSVVMPWVQGIGRLRCLVNGCCHGAPVDSEKVGIRYFHPRSRVCGISNMKGENLHPTQLYAIIWLFFIGFIQLALWQWGLSFSFIFGMYLILTGLGRFVEEAYRGEVQTLILHGLRLYQWTAIASVLVGIVFTLIPVPRPFLGPVFGWNIVWAAMAIGAFTFFAMGVDFPRSNVRFSRLV
;
A
#
# COMPACT_ATOMS: atom_id res chain seq x y z
N MET A 1 29.74 -14.06 18.40
CA MET A 1 29.40 -14.21 19.82
C MET A 1 27.91 -13.99 19.99
N LYS A 2 27.15 -15.03 20.39
CA LYS A 2 25.71 -14.95 20.65
C LYS A 2 25.50 -14.27 21.99
N ALA A 3 25.09 -13.01 22.00
CA ALA A 3 24.56 -12.39 23.21
C ALA A 3 23.28 -13.16 23.58
N TYR A 4 23.37 -14.01 24.61
CA TYR A 4 22.19 -14.42 25.35
C TYR A 4 21.49 -13.13 25.78
N GLY A 5 20.34 -12.81 25.18
CA GLY A 5 19.47 -11.78 25.71
C GLY A 5 19.21 -12.13 27.16
N SER A 6 19.68 -11.29 28.07
CA SER A 6 19.49 -11.47 29.51
C SER A 6 18.01 -11.72 29.79
N ASN A 7 17.68 -12.50 30.83
CA ASN A 7 16.28 -12.71 31.21
C ASN A 7 15.53 -11.36 31.32
N PHE A 8 16.22 -10.30 31.73
CA PHE A 8 15.75 -8.92 31.72
C PHE A 8 15.26 -8.42 30.35
N GLY A 9 16.01 -8.66 29.27
CA GLY A 9 15.60 -8.26 27.91
C GLY A 9 14.31 -8.95 27.44
N LYS A 10 14.13 -10.23 27.82
CA LYS A 10 12.88 -10.96 27.56
C LYS A 10 11.71 -10.38 28.36
N TRP A 11 11.93 -10.06 29.64
CA TRP A 11 10.92 -9.39 30.48
C TRP A 11 10.49 -8.04 29.89
N LEU A 12 11.44 -7.20 29.49
CA LEU A 12 11.14 -5.91 28.86
C LEU A 12 10.34 -6.08 27.56
N TYR A 13 10.71 -7.04 26.72
CA TYR A 13 9.98 -7.35 25.50
C TYR A 13 8.55 -7.83 25.80
N SER A 14 8.36 -8.69 26.80
CA SER A 14 7.02 -9.10 27.24
C SER A 14 6.18 -7.92 27.71
N ILE A 15 6.74 -7.05 28.56
CA ILE A 15 6.06 -5.85 29.07
C ILE A 15 5.66 -4.93 27.91
N LEU A 16 6.55 -4.74 26.94
CA LEU A 16 6.29 -3.93 25.76
C LEU A 16 5.06 -4.41 24.98
N PHE A 17 4.96 -5.71 24.69
CA PHE A 17 3.89 -6.24 23.84
C PHE A 17 2.60 -6.61 24.59
N LEU A 18 2.69 -6.95 25.88
CA LEU A 18 1.51 -7.34 26.68
C LEU A 18 0.85 -6.16 27.40
N ILE A 19 1.61 -5.11 27.70
CA ILE A 19 1.12 -3.96 28.49
C ILE A 19 1.25 -2.68 27.67
N VAL A 20 2.48 -2.27 27.35
CA VAL A 20 2.73 -0.93 26.79
C VAL A 20 2.04 -0.74 25.44
N LEU A 21 2.20 -1.66 24.50
CA LEU A 21 1.61 -1.56 23.17
C LEU A 21 0.07 -1.57 23.22
N PRO A 22 -0.61 -2.52 23.89
CA PRO A 22 -2.06 -2.44 24.08
C PRO A 22 -2.54 -1.14 24.73
N SER A 23 -1.84 -0.65 25.77
CA SER A 23 -2.17 0.63 26.40
C SER A 23 -2.01 1.82 25.45
N LEU A 24 -0.95 1.84 24.63
CA LEU A 24 -0.73 2.88 23.62
C LEU A 24 -1.80 2.83 22.51
N LEU A 25 -2.19 1.65 22.05
CA LEU A 25 -3.26 1.50 21.05
C LEU A 25 -4.61 1.98 21.60
N TRP A 26 -4.91 1.65 22.87
CA TRP A 26 -6.10 2.13 23.56
C TRP A 26 -6.07 3.65 23.74
N ALA A 27 -4.96 4.20 24.24
CA ALA A 27 -4.80 5.64 24.42
C ALA A 27 -4.91 6.40 23.09
N TRP A 28 -4.27 5.89 22.03
CA TRP A 28 -4.38 6.46 20.68
C TRP A 28 -5.84 6.47 20.23
N SER A 29 -6.53 5.34 20.34
CA SER A 29 -7.94 5.25 19.96
C SER A 29 -8.85 6.19 20.74
N TYR A 30 -8.61 6.34 22.05
CA TYR A 30 -9.38 7.23 22.91
C TYR A 30 -9.17 8.70 22.49
N SER A 31 -7.91 9.10 22.28
CA SER A 31 -7.55 10.46 21.91
C SER A 31 -7.99 10.87 20.49
N THR A 32 -8.07 9.94 19.54
CA THR A 32 -8.56 10.23 18.18
C THR A 32 -10.05 9.94 17.99
N GLY A 33 -10.75 9.56 19.06
CA GLY A 33 -12.19 9.23 19.03
C GLY A 33 -13.07 10.35 18.48
N SER A 34 -12.78 11.61 18.81
CA SER A 34 -13.52 12.77 18.32
C SER A 34 -13.08 13.26 16.93
N ILE A 35 -11.95 12.74 16.42
CA ILE A 35 -11.40 13.12 15.11
C ILE A 35 -12.02 12.25 14.01
N ILE A 36 -12.24 10.97 14.31
CA ILE A 36 -12.83 10.01 13.37
C ILE A 36 -14.35 10.10 13.42
N SER A 37 -14.94 10.74 12.40
CA SER A 37 -16.39 10.94 12.28
C SER A 37 -17.12 9.80 11.55
N LEU A 38 -16.42 8.71 11.22
CA LEU A 38 -17.03 7.53 10.59
C LEU A 38 -17.99 6.82 11.56
N PRO A 39 -19.06 6.17 11.08
CA PRO A 39 -20.02 5.50 11.94
C PRO A 39 -19.34 4.36 12.71
N ALA A 40 -19.72 4.23 13.98
CA ALA A 40 -19.28 3.12 14.82
C ALA A 40 -20.19 1.91 14.62
N ILE A 41 -19.61 0.72 14.61
CA ILE A 41 -20.35 -0.54 14.73
C ILE A 41 -20.32 -0.91 16.21
N HIS A 42 -21.48 -1.02 16.85
CA HIS A 42 -21.58 -1.49 18.23
C HIS A 42 -22.48 -2.72 18.32
N ASP A 43 -21.89 -3.84 18.70
CA ASP A 43 -22.61 -5.06 19.05
C ASP A 43 -21.82 -5.83 20.09
N SER A 44 -22.39 -5.98 21.29
CA SER A 44 -21.70 -6.63 22.41
C SER A 44 -21.49 -8.13 22.18
N ALA A 45 -22.44 -8.82 21.54
CA ALA A 45 -22.37 -10.26 21.33
C ALA A 45 -21.37 -10.60 20.22
N TRP A 46 -21.49 -9.95 19.07
CA TRP A 46 -20.56 -10.14 17.95
C TRP A 46 -19.16 -9.62 18.29
N GLY A 47 -19.05 -8.47 18.97
CA GLY A 47 -17.78 -7.93 19.45
C GLY A 47 -17.06 -8.89 20.39
N ALA A 48 -17.76 -9.42 21.41
CA ALA A 48 -17.19 -10.41 22.33
C ALA A 48 -16.87 -11.74 21.62
N GLY A 49 -17.71 -12.19 20.69
CA GLY A 49 -17.50 -13.42 19.93
C GLY A 49 -16.27 -13.36 19.03
N ILE A 50 -16.14 -12.32 18.21
CA ILE A 50 -14.98 -12.09 17.33
C ILE A 50 -13.72 -11.86 18.18
N GLY A 51 -13.83 -11.03 19.22
CA GLY A 51 -12.73 -10.73 20.12
C GLY A 51 -12.20 -11.98 20.83
N GLY A 52 -13.10 -12.78 21.39
CA GLY A 52 -12.79 -14.04 22.06
C GLY A 52 -12.19 -15.07 21.12
N ALA A 53 -12.74 -15.24 19.91
CA ALA A 53 -12.18 -16.13 18.89
C ALA A 53 -10.75 -15.71 18.48
N GLY A 54 -10.53 -14.40 18.31
CA GLY A 54 -9.21 -13.83 18.03
C GLY A 54 -8.21 -14.11 19.15
N LEU A 55 -8.60 -13.88 20.41
CA LEU A 55 -7.78 -14.16 21.59
C LEU A 55 -7.44 -15.66 21.70
N LEU A 56 -8.42 -16.54 21.50
CA LEU A 56 -8.19 -17.99 21.53
C LEU A 56 -7.22 -18.44 20.42
N LEU A 57 -7.37 -17.94 19.20
CA LEU A 57 -6.45 -18.22 18.09
C LEU A 57 -5.03 -17.73 18.41
N MET A 58 -4.92 -16.53 18.99
CA MET A 58 -3.65 -15.96 19.42
C MET A 58 -2.98 -16.85 20.47
N LEU A 59 -3.69 -17.19 21.55
CA LEU A 59 -3.18 -18.07 22.62
C LEU A 59 -2.81 -19.46 22.10
N TRP A 60 -3.60 -20.03 21.19
CA TRP A 60 -3.29 -21.32 20.57
C TRP A 60 -2.00 -21.25 19.73
N GLY A 61 -1.78 -20.15 19.01
CA GLY A 61 -0.52 -19.87 18.30
C GLY A 61 0.67 -19.76 19.24
N MET A 62 0.53 -18.98 20.32
CA MET A 62 1.57 -18.82 21.33
C MET A 62 1.92 -20.16 22.00
N TYR A 63 0.90 -20.96 22.36
CA TYR A 63 1.08 -22.30 22.91
C TYR A 63 1.80 -23.24 21.93
N ALA A 64 1.43 -23.22 20.65
CA ALA A 64 2.09 -24.04 19.64
C ALA A 64 3.58 -23.68 19.46
N LEU A 65 3.93 -22.39 19.48
CA LEU A 65 5.34 -21.96 19.46
C LEU A 65 6.10 -22.40 20.71
N TRP A 66 5.49 -22.25 21.88
CA TRP A 66 6.09 -22.69 23.13
C TRP A 66 6.32 -24.21 23.15
N ARG A 67 5.29 -24.98 22.84
CA ARG A 67 5.30 -26.45 22.93
C ARG A 67 6.15 -27.14 21.86
N TYR A 68 6.07 -26.67 20.61
CA TYR A 68 6.73 -27.32 19.46
C TYR A 68 7.99 -26.57 19.01
N GLY A 69 7.97 -25.24 19.10
CA GLY A 69 9.10 -24.37 18.76
C GLY A 69 10.17 -24.31 19.85
N ARG A 70 9.82 -24.65 21.10
CA ARG A 70 10.66 -24.54 22.32
C ARG A 70 11.10 -23.09 22.60
N GLY A 71 10.23 -22.12 22.33
CA GLY A 71 10.48 -20.71 22.58
C GLY A 71 9.18 -19.90 22.65
N LEU A 72 9.27 -18.68 23.18
CA LEU A 72 8.14 -17.76 23.25
C LEU A 72 7.93 -17.05 21.90
N PRO A 73 6.74 -16.48 21.64
CA PRO A 73 6.42 -15.69 20.45
C PRO A 73 7.11 -14.31 20.48
N MET A 74 8.44 -14.29 20.51
CA MET A 74 9.25 -13.08 20.62
C MET A 74 10.14 -12.96 19.40
N ASN A 75 9.92 -11.95 18.57
CA ASN A 75 10.70 -11.78 17.33
C ASN A 75 12.18 -11.48 17.62
N ALA A 76 12.46 -10.76 18.70
CA ALA A 76 13.82 -10.53 19.18
C ALA A 76 14.47 -11.77 19.81
N PHE A 77 13.66 -12.76 20.22
CA PHE A 77 14.12 -14.01 20.87
C PHE A 77 13.40 -15.22 20.26
N PRO A 78 13.57 -15.45 18.94
CA PRO A 78 12.66 -16.32 18.21
C PRO A 78 12.85 -17.80 18.59
N PRO A 79 11.80 -18.63 18.45
CA PRO A 79 11.89 -20.04 18.75
C PRO A 79 12.98 -20.75 17.92
N PRO A 80 13.76 -21.67 18.51
CA PRO A 80 14.85 -22.37 17.83
C PRO A 80 14.38 -23.39 16.79
N LYS A 81 13.12 -23.85 16.86
CA LYS A 81 12.57 -24.85 15.94
C LYS A 81 11.42 -24.28 15.11
N TYR A 82 11.41 -24.65 13.84
CA TYR A 82 10.28 -24.36 12.94
C TYR A 82 9.02 -25.09 13.39
N VAL A 83 7.88 -24.40 13.40
CA VAL A 83 6.59 -24.93 13.87
C VAL A 83 5.60 -25.00 12.72
N ASN A 84 5.10 -26.21 12.46
CA ASN A 84 4.08 -26.51 11.46
C ASN A 84 2.94 -27.36 12.04
N LYS A 85 2.69 -27.24 13.36
CA LYS A 85 1.67 -27.99 14.09
C LYS A 85 0.67 -27.04 14.75
N GLY A 86 -0.52 -27.53 15.05
CA GLY A 86 -1.61 -26.71 15.60
C GLY A 86 -2.09 -25.67 14.58
N PRO A 87 -2.27 -24.40 14.97
CA PRO A 87 -2.82 -23.39 14.07
C PRO A 87 -1.87 -23.03 12.91
N TYR A 88 -0.57 -23.34 13.05
CA TYR A 88 0.44 -23.16 12.01
C TYR A 88 0.29 -24.09 10.79
N GLN A 89 -0.63 -25.06 10.85
CA GLN A 89 -1.02 -25.86 9.68
C GLN A 89 -2.01 -25.11 8.77
N TRP A 90 -2.76 -24.18 9.36
CA TRP A 90 -3.84 -23.45 8.71
C TRP A 90 -3.36 -22.07 8.25
N LEU A 91 -2.66 -21.37 9.13
CA LEU A 91 -2.20 -19.99 8.95
C LEU A 91 -0.69 -19.89 9.17
N ARG A 92 0.01 -19.07 8.38
CA ARG A 92 1.45 -18.81 8.60
C ARG A 92 1.70 -17.98 9.85
N HIS A 93 0.80 -17.05 10.16
CA HIS A 93 0.91 -16.11 11.27
C HIS A 93 -0.36 -16.08 12.13
N PRO A 94 -0.74 -17.20 12.79
CA PRO A 94 -2.00 -17.29 13.54
C PRO A 94 -2.09 -16.29 14.69
N ILE A 95 -0.96 -15.92 15.30
CA ILE A 95 -0.90 -14.90 16.37
C ILE A 95 -1.34 -13.54 15.83
N TYR A 96 -0.89 -13.15 14.63
CA TYR A 96 -1.28 -11.88 14.01
C TYR A 96 -2.71 -11.87 13.50
N TRP A 97 -3.19 -12.99 12.96
CA TRP A 97 -4.61 -13.14 12.67
C TRP A 97 -5.47 -13.04 13.92
N GLY A 98 -5.06 -13.71 15.01
CA GLY A 98 -5.75 -13.66 16.29
C GLY A 98 -5.77 -12.25 16.89
N PHE A 99 -4.64 -11.55 16.89
CA PHE A 99 -4.57 -10.17 17.38
C PHE A 99 -5.38 -9.19 16.52
N GLY A 100 -5.34 -9.32 15.19
CA GLY A 100 -6.18 -8.51 14.30
C GLY A 100 -7.67 -8.71 14.55
N LEU A 101 -8.13 -9.97 14.68
CA LEU A 101 -9.50 -10.29 15.04
C LEU A 101 -9.87 -9.77 16.44
N PHE A 102 -8.96 -9.89 17.40
CA PHE A 102 -9.16 -9.33 18.74
C PHE A 102 -9.38 -7.82 18.70
N LEU A 103 -8.56 -7.09 17.94
CA LEU A 103 -8.72 -5.64 17.77
C LEU A 103 -10.07 -5.30 17.11
N VAL A 104 -10.47 -6.00 16.03
CA VAL A 104 -11.79 -5.80 15.41
C VAL A 104 -12.92 -6.04 16.41
N GLY A 105 -12.90 -7.18 17.12
CA GLY A 105 -13.93 -7.54 18.09
C GLY A 105 -14.00 -6.56 19.26
N ALA A 106 -12.86 -6.13 19.79
CA ALA A 106 -12.78 -5.12 20.84
C ALA A 106 -13.33 -3.77 20.37
N SER A 107 -13.01 -3.34 19.15
CA SER A 107 -13.53 -2.10 18.57
C SER A 107 -15.06 -2.12 18.44
N VAL A 108 -15.63 -3.25 17.98
CA VAL A 108 -17.07 -3.46 17.85
C VAL A 108 -17.74 -3.54 19.23
N PHE A 109 -17.14 -4.25 20.17
CA PHE A 109 -17.64 -4.35 21.54
C PHE A 109 -17.69 -2.97 22.22
N MET A 110 -16.66 -2.15 22.05
CA MET A 110 -16.62 -0.80 22.62
C MET A 110 -17.42 0.23 21.83
N GLY A 111 -17.86 -0.09 20.61
CA GLY A 111 -18.49 0.88 19.71
C GLY A 111 -17.55 2.05 19.35
N SER A 112 -16.23 1.79 19.23
CA SER A 112 -15.25 2.86 19.00
C SER A 112 -14.93 3.01 17.50
N PRO A 113 -15.31 4.14 16.86
CA PRO A 113 -15.03 4.36 15.44
C PRO A 113 -13.54 4.52 15.18
N SER A 114 -12.82 5.20 16.07
CA SER A 114 -11.37 5.35 15.97
C SER A 114 -10.64 4.01 16.12
N ALA A 115 -11.07 3.15 17.05
CA ALA A 115 -10.47 1.84 17.20
C ALA A 115 -10.64 1.02 15.91
N LEU A 116 -11.85 1.02 15.35
CA LEU A 116 -12.19 0.22 14.18
C LEU A 116 -11.54 0.71 12.89
N TRP A 117 -11.62 2.01 12.60
CA TRP A 117 -11.29 2.58 11.29
C TRP A 117 -9.88 3.15 11.19
N LEU A 118 -9.20 3.40 12.31
CA LEU A 118 -7.84 3.94 12.33
C LEU A 118 -6.86 2.95 12.97
N VAL A 119 -7.06 2.63 14.25
CA VAL A 119 -6.06 1.90 15.05
C VAL A 119 -5.90 0.46 14.57
N THR A 120 -7.01 -0.26 14.37
CA THR A 120 -6.99 -1.65 13.87
C THR A 120 -6.33 -1.78 12.49
N PRO A 121 -6.73 -1.06 11.43
CA PRO A 121 -6.10 -1.21 10.12
C PRO A 121 -4.64 -0.80 10.11
N VAL A 122 -4.24 0.27 10.83
CA VAL A 122 -2.82 0.64 10.95
C VAL A 122 -2.03 -0.43 11.69
N SER A 123 -2.59 -1.03 12.75
CA SER A 123 -1.95 -2.13 13.48
C SER A 123 -1.76 -3.37 12.61
N ILE A 124 -2.77 -3.70 11.79
CA ILE A 124 -2.68 -4.80 10.81
C ILE A 124 -1.60 -4.52 9.77
N LEU A 125 -1.55 -3.29 9.22
CA LEU A 125 -0.48 -2.89 8.31
C LEU A 125 0.90 -2.94 8.99
N GLY A 126 0.99 -2.60 10.27
CA GLY A 126 2.17 -2.75 11.11
C GLY A 126 2.64 -4.21 11.21
N MET A 127 1.73 -5.14 11.49
CA MET A 127 2.03 -6.58 11.51
C MET A 127 2.47 -7.09 10.14
N ILE A 128 1.81 -6.66 9.06
CA ILE A 128 2.21 -7.02 7.69
C ILE A 128 3.61 -6.47 7.40
N ALA A 129 3.89 -5.22 7.76
CA ALA A 129 5.21 -4.62 7.57
C ALA A 129 6.29 -5.37 8.37
N LEU A 130 6.00 -5.79 9.60
CA LEU A 130 6.91 -6.59 10.42
C LEU A 130 7.18 -7.97 9.81
N VAL A 131 6.15 -8.63 9.29
CA VAL A 131 6.29 -9.93 8.61
C VAL A 131 7.16 -9.80 7.36
N TRP A 132 6.88 -8.84 6.49
CA TRP A 132 7.59 -8.70 5.21
C TRP A 132 8.94 -8.00 5.33
N GLY A 133 9.11 -7.11 6.31
CA GLY A 133 10.36 -6.39 6.54
C GLY A 133 11.32 -7.06 7.51
N TYR A 134 10.90 -8.11 8.23
CA TYR A 134 11.75 -8.80 9.20
C TYR A 134 11.50 -10.31 9.26
N GLU A 135 10.35 -10.75 9.78
CA GLU A 135 10.18 -12.16 10.19
C GLU A 135 10.30 -13.15 9.04
N ARG A 136 9.75 -12.82 7.88
CA ARG A 136 9.78 -13.72 6.72
C ARG A 136 11.22 -13.94 6.26
N LEU A 137 12.03 -12.87 6.24
CA LEU A 137 13.43 -12.92 5.83
C LEU A 137 14.26 -13.68 6.86
N ASP A 138 14.03 -13.39 8.15
CA ASP A 138 14.68 -14.11 9.26
C ASP A 138 14.32 -15.61 9.26
N LEU A 139 13.05 -15.97 9.04
CA LEU A 139 12.62 -17.37 8.93
C LEU A 139 13.27 -18.09 7.74
N ALA A 140 13.36 -17.43 6.58
CA ALA A 140 14.02 -17.98 5.40
C ALA A 140 15.52 -18.21 5.64
N GLN A 141 16.18 -17.33 6.41
CA GLN A 141 17.59 -17.46 6.79
C GLN A 141 17.82 -18.57 7.83
N ARG A 142 16.96 -18.66 8.86
CA ARG A 142 17.12 -19.64 9.94
C ARG A 142 16.69 -21.05 9.54
N PHE A 143 15.73 -21.18 8.63
CA PHE A 143 15.18 -22.47 8.20
C PHE A 143 15.15 -22.57 6.67
N PRO A 144 16.32 -22.58 6.00
CA PRO A 144 16.39 -22.66 4.54
C PRO A 144 15.77 -23.96 4.04
N GLY A 145 14.98 -23.88 2.96
CA GLY A 145 14.28 -25.03 2.36
C GLY A 145 13.03 -25.51 3.12
N VAL A 146 12.68 -24.88 4.26
CA VAL A 146 11.49 -25.21 5.04
C VAL A 146 10.38 -24.18 4.77
N ASP A 147 9.88 -24.15 3.54
CA ASP A 147 8.67 -23.39 3.20
C ASP A 147 7.55 -24.38 2.85
N LYS A 148 6.66 -24.66 3.81
CA LYS A 148 5.49 -25.50 3.57
C LYS A 148 4.25 -24.64 3.36
N ALA A 149 3.50 -24.93 2.30
CA ALA A 149 2.16 -24.39 2.11
C ALA A 149 1.26 -24.73 3.31
N VAL A 150 0.60 -23.70 3.85
CA VAL A 150 -0.48 -23.84 4.84
C VAL A 150 -1.84 -23.89 4.13
N TRP A 151 -2.88 -24.32 4.85
CA TRP A 151 -4.20 -24.54 4.27
C TRP A 151 -4.81 -23.29 3.62
N PHE A 152 -4.71 -22.12 4.27
CA PHE A 152 -5.22 -20.85 3.73
C PHE A 152 -4.25 -20.13 2.78
N ASN A 153 -3.17 -20.77 2.34
CA ASN A 153 -2.30 -20.15 1.34
C ASN A 153 -2.85 -20.35 -0.06
N LEU A 154 -2.60 -19.40 -0.96
CA LEU A 154 -2.80 -19.66 -2.38
C LEU A 154 -1.89 -20.82 -2.83
N PRO A 155 -2.38 -21.70 -3.72
CA PRO A 155 -1.64 -22.88 -4.13
C PRO A 155 -0.31 -22.49 -4.78
N GLU A 156 0.71 -23.34 -4.61
CA GLU A 156 2.01 -23.15 -5.25
C GLU A 156 1.88 -23.16 -6.77
N TYR A 157 2.80 -22.47 -7.44
CA TYR A 157 2.83 -22.41 -8.90
C TYR A 157 3.30 -23.76 -9.45
N SER A 158 2.36 -24.61 -9.86
CA SER A 158 2.64 -25.95 -10.41
C SER A 158 1.54 -26.36 -11.40
N ILE A 159 1.89 -27.24 -12.35
CA ILE A 159 0.93 -27.81 -13.31
C ILE A 159 0.10 -28.96 -12.71
N GLU A 160 0.42 -29.41 -11.50
CA GLU A 160 -0.31 -30.48 -10.82
C GLU A 160 -1.78 -30.15 -10.54
N LEU A 161 -2.60 -31.18 -10.37
CA LEU A 161 -4.00 -31.05 -9.97
C LEU A 161 -4.13 -30.37 -8.58
N PRO A 162 -5.03 -29.37 -8.45
CA PRO A 162 -5.36 -28.79 -7.15
C PRO A 162 -6.11 -29.76 -6.25
N LYS A 163 -5.70 -29.80 -4.97
CA LYS A 163 -6.43 -30.54 -3.93
C LYS A 163 -7.76 -29.85 -3.61
N ALA A 164 -8.76 -30.62 -3.17
CA ALA A 164 -10.07 -30.07 -2.76
C ALA A 164 -9.93 -28.96 -1.69
N SER A 165 -9.02 -29.14 -0.73
CA SER A 165 -8.68 -28.12 0.27
C SER A 165 -8.19 -26.81 -0.34
N GLN A 166 -7.34 -26.86 -1.36
CA GLN A 166 -6.80 -25.66 -2.02
C GLN A 166 -7.89 -24.91 -2.79
N ARG A 167 -8.82 -25.64 -3.42
CA ARG A 167 -9.98 -25.06 -4.12
C ARG A 167 -10.89 -24.35 -3.13
N LEU A 168 -11.24 -25.03 -2.03
CA LEU A 168 -12.09 -24.48 -0.98
C LEU A 168 -11.45 -23.25 -0.30
N ALA A 169 -10.16 -23.33 0.04
CA ALA A 169 -9.44 -22.22 0.66
C ALA A 169 -9.32 -21.01 -0.27
N THR A 170 -9.09 -21.22 -1.57
CA THR A 170 -9.02 -20.13 -2.56
C THR A 170 -10.39 -19.49 -2.75
N LEU A 171 -11.45 -20.29 -2.85
CA LEU A 171 -12.82 -19.80 -2.96
C LEU A 171 -13.20 -18.98 -1.71
N PHE A 172 -12.95 -19.52 -0.51
CA PHE A 172 -13.23 -18.86 0.74
C PHE A 172 -12.52 -17.50 0.83
N GLN A 173 -11.23 -17.43 0.48
CA GLN A 173 -10.50 -16.16 0.47
C GLN A 173 -11.13 -15.13 -0.47
N VAL A 174 -11.48 -15.52 -1.70
CA VAL A 174 -12.09 -14.61 -2.68
C VAL A 174 -13.45 -14.11 -2.19
N VAL A 175 -14.31 -15.03 -1.76
CA VAL A 175 -15.68 -14.71 -1.34
C VAL A 175 -15.68 -13.91 -0.04
N ALA A 176 -14.92 -14.34 0.97
CA ALA A 176 -14.85 -13.64 2.25
C ALA A 176 -14.26 -12.24 2.10
N PHE A 177 -13.21 -12.07 1.28
CA PHE A 177 -12.60 -10.76 1.05
C PHE A 177 -13.57 -9.79 0.35
N TRP A 178 -14.28 -10.27 -0.68
CA TRP A 178 -15.28 -9.46 -1.37
C TRP A 178 -16.45 -9.09 -0.45
N LEU A 179 -17.06 -10.09 0.20
CA LEU A 179 -18.23 -9.88 1.06
C LEU A 179 -17.90 -8.96 2.23
N LEU A 180 -16.77 -9.17 2.91
CA LEU A 180 -16.35 -8.28 4.00
C LEU A 180 -16.15 -6.85 3.50
N GLY A 181 -15.45 -6.68 2.37
CA GLY A 181 -15.16 -5.37 1.81
C GLY A 181 -16.42 -4.62 1.37
N VAL A 182 -17.33 -5.27 0.65
CA VAL A 182 -18.55 -4.63 0.14
C VAL A 182 -19.52 -4.29 1.26
N ASN A 183 -19.63 -5.13 2.30
CA ASN A 183 -20.45 -4.82 3.48
C ASN A 183 -19.87 -3.66 4.29
N VAL A 184 -18.54 -3.57 4.43
CA VAL A 184 -17.89 -2.40 5.04
C VAL A 184 -18.15 -1.14 4.22
N PHE A 185 -18.07 -1.24 2.89
CA PHE A 185 -18.36 -0.13 1.99
C PHE A 185 -19.83 0.32 2.09
N ASP A 186 -20.80 -0.60 2.07
CA ASP A 186 -22.21 -0.29 2.24
C ASP A 186 -22.50 0.31 3.62
N PHE A 187 -21.91 -0.23 4.68
CA PHE A 187 -22.07 0.33 6.03
C PHE A 187 -21.57 1.77 6.13
N LEU A 188 -20.42 2.08 5.52
CA LEU A 188 -19.82 3.40 5.59
C LEU A 188 -20.46 4.41 4.63
N LEU A 189 -20.88 3.95 3.44
CA LEU A 189 -21.17 4.79 2.28
C LEU A 189 -22.43 4.35 1.53
N GLY A 190 -23.28 3.49 2.09
CA GLY A 190 -24.41 2.83 1.42
C GLY A 190 -25.56 3.73 0.98
N ASN A 191 -25.57 4.97 1.47
CA ASN A 191 -26.51 6.02 1.04
C ASN A 191 -25.92 6.88 -0.10
N THR A 192 -24.69 6.63 -0.53
CA THR A 192 -24.07 7.36 -1.63
C THR A 192 -24.65 6.93 -2.96
N LEU A 193 -25.20 7.91 -3.67
CA LEU A 193 -25.74 7.72 -5.01
C LEU A 193 -24.59 7.64 -6.03
N PRO A 194 -24.69 6.76 -7.06
CA PRO A 194 -23.69 6.72 -8.12
C PRO A 194 -23.57 8.05 -8.86
N ALA A 195 -22.37 8.37 -9.33
CA ALA A 195 -22.05 9.63 -10.02
C ALA A 195 -22.88 9.84 -11.30
N VAL A 196 -23.20 8.76 -12.00
CA VAL A 196 -24.01 8.77 -13.23
C VAL A 196 -25.12 7.74 -13.05
N GLN A 197 -26.33 8.24 -12.80
CA GLN A 197 -27.51 7.40 -12.69
C GLN A 197 -28.18 7.23 -14.04
N TRP A 198 -28.83 6.09 -14.20
CA TRP A 198 -29.65 5.81 -15.36
C TRP A 198 -31.11 5.71 -14.92
N PRO A 199 -32.03 6.51 -15.51
CA PRO A 199 -33.37 6.71 -14.96
C PRO A 199 -34.29 5.49 -15.04
N TRP A 200 -33.92 4.44 -15.78
CA TRP A 200 -34.73 3.24 -15.96
C TRP A 200 -33.83 2.01 -15.97
N PRO A 201 -33.85 1.11 -14.96
CA PRO A 201 -33.11 -0.15 -15.05
C PRO A 201 -33.46 -0.83 -16.38
N LEU A 202 -32.44 -1.39 -17.04
CA LEU A 202 -32.62 -2.10 -18.30
C LEU A 202 -33.35 -3.40 -17.96
N GLY A 203 -34.68 -3.34 -17.86
CA GLY A 203 -35.52 -4.44 -17.40
C GLY A 203 -35.24 -5.71 -18.21
N LEU A 204 -34.81 -6.76 -17.53
CA LEU A 204 -34.56 -8.07 -18.12
C LEU A 204 -35.68 -9.05 -17.72
N ALA A 205 -35.91 -10.05 -18.57
CA ALA A 205 -37.02 -11.00 -18.43
C ALA A 205 -36.87 -12.00 -17.26
N PHE A 206 -35.76 -12.00 -16.52
CA PHE A 206 -35.49 -12.95 -15.43
C PHE A 206 -35.66 -12.30 -14.07
N GLY A 207 -36.17 -13.00 -13.07
CA GLY A 207 -36.20 -12.47 -11.70
C GLY A 207 -34.79 -12.25 -11.14
N PRO A 208 -34.54 -11.16 -10.36
CA PRO A 208 -33.21 -10.83 -9.84
C PRO A 208 -32.59 -11.98 -9.03
N GLY A 209 -33.39 -12.69 -8.22
CA GLY A 209 -32.90 -13.82 -7.41
C GLY A 209 -32.28 -14.96 -8.22
N LEU A 210 -32.88 -15.32 -9.36
CA LEU A 210 -32.34 -16.40 -10.22
C LEU A 210 -31.00 -15.97 -10.84
N LEU A 211 -30.91 -14.72 -11.30
CA LEU A 211 -29.70 -14.17 -11.89
C LEU A 211 -28.55 -14.10 -10.89
N PHE A 212 -28.80 -13.60 -9.67
CA PHE A 212 -27.79 -13.56 -8.62
C PHE A 212 -27.36 -14.97 -8.22
N GLY A 213 -28.31 -15.89 -8.01
CA GLY A 213 -28.02 -17.28 -7.70
C GLY A 213 -27.19 -17.97 -8.79
N ALA A 214 -27.53 -17.77 -10.06
CA ALA A 214 -26.76 -18.29 -11.19
C ALA A 214 -25.33 -17.71 -11.25
N SER A 215 -25.18 -16.41 -10.95
CA SER A 215 -23.87 -15.75 -10.88
C SER A 215 -23.00 -16.32 -9.76
N TRP A 216 -23.58 -16.60 -8.59
CA TRP A 216 -22.87 -17.22 -7.45
C TRP A 216 -22.46 -18.64 -7.76
N LEU A 217 -23.38 -19.43 -8.32
CA LEU A 217 -23.08 -20.78 -8.74
C LEU A 217 -21.93 -20.80 -9.75
N PHE A 218 -21.96 -19.89 -10.73
CA PHE A 218 -20.90 -19.76 -11.71
C PHE A 218 -19.57 -19.36 -11.07
N LEU A 219 -19.55 -18.45 -10.10
CA LEU A 219 -18.34 -18.09 -9.36
C LEU A 219 -17.79 -19.26 -8.52
N ILE A 220 -18.66 -19.97 -7.80
CA ILE A 220 -18.30 -21.10 -6.91
C ILE A 220 -17.74 -22.28 -7.70
N LEU A 221 -18.27 -22.53 -8.90
CA LEU A 221 -17.79 -23.62 -9.76
C LEU A 221 -16.44 -23.31 -10.41
N ALA A 222 -16.03 -22.04 -10.54
CA ALA A 222 -14.76 -21.65 -11.17
C ALA A 222 -13.53 -22.36 -10.57
N PRO A 223 -13.28 -22.33 -9.24
CA PRO A 223 -12.17 -23.06 -8.65
C PRO A 223 -12.35 -24.57 -8.67
N VAL A 224 -13.53 -25.12 -8.95
CA VAL A 224 -13.79 -26.58 -9.06
C VAL A 224 -13.42 -27.13 -10.44
N VAL A 225 -13.61 -26.34 -11.50
CA VAL A 225 -13.36 -26.79 -12.88
C VAL A 225 -11.89 -26.68 -13.31
N LEU A 226 -11.11 -25.80 -12.68
CA LEU A 226 -9.69 -25.59 -13.00
C LEU A 226 -8.85 -26.86 -12.78
N ARG A 227 -7.95 -27.18 -13.70
CA ARG A 227 -7.21 -28.47 -13.68
C ARG A 227 -5.75 -28.35 -13.24
N SER A 228 -5.24 -27.16 -12.99
CA SER A 228 -3.87 -26.95 -12.52
C SER A 228 -3.80 -26.01 -11.31
N ARG A 229 -2.85 -26.23 -10.41
CA ARG A 229 -2.57 -25.32 -9.28
C ARG A 229 -2.17 -23.94 -9.76
N ARG A 230 -1.46 -23.86 -10.89
CA ARG A 230 -1.12 -22.62 -11.58
C ARG A 230 -2.38 -21.81 -11.90
N ASP A 231 -3.33 -22.39 -12.60
CA ASP A 231 -4.52 -21.65 -13.06
C ASP A 231 -5.42 -21.30 -11.87
N LEU A 232 -5.52 -22.17 -10.85
CA LEU A 232 -6.22 -21.87 -9.59
C LEU A 232 -5.56 -20.71 -8.84
N ARG A 233 -4.22 -20.70 -8.76
CA ARG A 233 -3.45 -19.61 -8.16
C ARG A 233 -3.69 -18.30 -8.91
N GLN A 234 -3.60 -18.33 -10.24
CA GLN A 234 -3.80 -17.15 -11.08
C GLN A 234 -5.21 -16.59 -10.95
N TRP A 235 -6.23 -17.46 -10.96
CA TRP A 235 -7.62 -17.06 -10.74
C TRP A 235 -7.80 -16.45 -9.34
N GLY A 236 -7.27 -17.10 -8.29
CA GLY A 236 -7.32 -16.58 -6.91
C GLY A 236 -6.65 -15.22 -6.77
N LEU A 237 -5.44 -15.04 -7.31
CA LEU A 237 -4.72 -13.77 -7.32
C LEU A 237 -5.49 -12.68 -8.10
N ALA A 238 -6.01 -13.02 -9.27
CA ALA A 238 -6.81 -12.10 -10.09
C ALA A 238 -8.06 -11.63 -9.34
N SER A 239 -8.82 -12.56 -8.76
CA SER A 239 -10.04 -12.24 -8.03
C SER A 239 -9.77 -11.40 -6.78
N LEU A 240 -8.72 -11.72 -6.01
CA LEU A 240 -8.34 -10.95 -4.82
C LEU A 240 -7.82 -9.55 -5.19
N ALA A 241 -6.93 -9.43 -6.17
CA ALA A 241 -6.40 -8.13 -6.58
C ALA A 241 -7.47 -7.25 -7.26
N GLY A 242 -8.35 -7.85 -8.07
CA GLY A 242 -9.49 -7.15 -8.67
C GLY A 242 -10.46 -6.65 -7.60
N SER A 243 -10.77 -7.47 -6.60
CA SER A 243 -11.58 -7.06 -5.45
C SER A 243 -10.91 -5.95 -4.65
N ALA A 244 -9.60 -6.07 -4.38
CA ALA A 244 -8.86 -5.04 -3.66
C ALA A 244 -8.85 -3.72 -4.41
N LEU A 245 -8.66 -3.74 -5.73
CA LEU A 245 -8.73 -2.55 -6.58
C LEU A 245 -10.14 -1.95 -6.59
N ALA A 246 -11.18 -2.77 -6.77
CA ALA A 246 -12.56 -2.31 -6.82
C ALA A 246 -12.97 -1.64 -5.50
N LEU A 247 -12.67 -2.28 -4.36
CA LEU A 247 -12.94 -1.73 -3.03
C LEU A 247 -12.13 -0.47 -2.76
N TYR A 248 -10.84 -0.47 -3.13
CA TYR A 248 -9.99 0.70 -2.99
C TYR A 248 -10.53 1.91 -3.76
N VAL A 249 -10.91 1.72 -5.03
CA VAL A 249 -11.54 2.77 -5.85
C VAL A 249 -12.87 3.21 -5.24
N ALA A 250 -13.67 2.27 -4.73
CA ALA A 250 -14.93 2.58 -4.05
C ALA A 250 -14.72 3.46 -2.81
N PHE A 251 -13.75 3.16 -1.96
CA PHE A 251 -13.42 4.00 -0.79
C PHE A 251 -12.91 5.39 -1.16
N LEU A 252 -12.09 5.50 -2.21
CA LEU A 252 -11.57 6.78 -2.67
C LEU A 252 -12.64 7.65 -3.33
N TRP A 253 -13.51 7.03 -4.12
CA TRP A 253 -14.58 7.69 -4.86
C TRP A 253 -15.90 6.96 -4.62
N PRO A 254 -16.60 7.29 -3.52
CA PRO A 254 -17.85 6.62 -3.15
C PRO A 254 -18.90 6.64 -4.26
N ALA A 255 -18.98 7.74 -5.01
CA ALA A 255 -19.89 7.87 -6.16
C ALA A 255 -19.56 6.93 -7.33
N VAL A 256 -18.34 6.42 -7.44
CA VAL A 256 -17.97 5.34 -8.38
C VAL A 256 -18.28 3.98 -7.75
N GLY A 257 -17.99 3.81 -6.46
CA GLY A 257 -18.24 2.57 -5.72
C GLY A 257 -19.72 2.20 -5.56
N GLY A 258 -20.62 3.18 -5.49
CA GLY A 258 -22.06 2.98 -5.30
C GLY A 258 -22.71 2.07 -6.34
N GLN A 259 -22.10 1.90 -7.52
CA GLN A 259 -22.57 0.97 -8.56
C GLN A 259 -22.59 -0.51 -8.12
N PHE A 260 -21.79 -0.88 -7.12
CA PHE A 260 -21.67 -2.25 -6.62
C PHE A 260 -22.75 -2.57 -5.58
N LEU A 261 -23.46 -1.55 -5.09
CA LEU A 261 -24.51 -1.68 -4.10
C LEU A 261 -25.85 -1.96 -4.79
N PRO A 262 -26.73 -2.76 -4.17
CA PRO A 262 -28.05 -3.01 -4.71
C PRO A 262 -28.90 -1.72 -4.68
N GLU A 263 -29.85 -1.60 -5.60
CA GLU A 263 -30.83 -0.51 -5.61
C GLU A 263 -31.65 -0.50 -4.32
N ALA A 264 -32.05 0.69 -3.86
CA ALA A 264 -32.81 0.86 -2.62
C ALA A 264 -34.12 0.05 -2.59
N ALA A 265 -34.74 -0.22 -3.75
CA ALA A 265 -35.92 -1.08 -3.88
C ALA A 265 -35.65 -2.57 -3.55
N TYR A 266 -34.38 -3.00 -3.60
CA TYR A 266 -33.94 -4.36 -3.25
C TYR A 266 -33.27 -4.43 -1.87
N LYS A 267 -32.96 -3.28 -1.25
CA LYS A 267 -32.55 -3.21 0.17
C LYS A 267 -33.78 -3.53 1.05
N GLY A 268 -33.77 -4.68 1.71
CA GLY A 268 -34.74 -5.00 2.77
C GLY A 268 -35.93 -5.90 2.39
N THR A 269 -35.84 -6.74 1.36
CA THR A 269 -36.83 -7.83 1.22
C THR A 269 -36.46 -8.97 2.18
N GLU A 270 -37.24 -9.06 3.27
CA GLU A 270 -37.06 -10.05 4.32
C GLU A 270 -37.35 -11.47 3.82
N LEU A 271 -36.32 -12.33 3.81
CA LEU A 271 -36.55 -13.77 3.98
C LEU A 271 -35.35 -14.48 4.63
N PHE A 272 -35.64 -15.10 5.78
CA PHE A 272 -34.79 -16.00 6.57
C PHE A 272 -33.70 -15.38 7.46
N TRP A 273 -34.05 -14.34 8.24
CA TRP A 273 -33.40 -13.90 9.50
C TRP A 273 -32.49 -12.66 9.41
N ASN A 274 -33.11 -11.48 9.32
CA ASN A 274 -32.62 -10.14 9.71
C ASN A 274 -31.23 -9.68 9.25
N ILE A 275 -30.78 -10.13 8.08
CA ILE A 275 -29.84 -9.40 7.22
C ILE A 275 -30.52 -9.30 5.85
N PRO A 276 -30.57 -8.13 5.18
CA PRO A 276 -31.20 -8.02 3.87
C PRO A 276 -30.53 -9.01 2.92
N VAL A 277 -31.31 -10.01 2.52
CA VAL A 277 -30.86 -11.20 1.78
C VAL A 277 -30.05 -10.80 0.55
N PHE A 278 -30.44 -9.70 -0.10
CA PHE A 278 -29.83 -9.19 -1.31
C PHE A 278 -28.44 -8.56 -1.12
N ASP A 279 -28.07 -8.09 0.08
CA ASP A 279 -26.75 -7.51 0.34
C ASP A 279 -25.64 -8.59 0.31
N PHE A 280 -25.99 -9.85 0.60
CA PHE A 280 -25.09 -11.00 0.42
C PHE A 280 -24.94 -11.42 -1.06
N PHE A 281 -25.88 -11.03 -1.92
CA PHE A 281 -26.00 -11.58 -3.26
C PHE A 281 -25.33 -10.74 -4.36
N THR A 282 -24.84 -9.53 -4.07
CA THR A 282 -24.18 -8.68 -5.07
C THR A 282 -22.77 -9.18 -5.42
N ILE A 283 -22.69 -9.96 -6.50
CA ILE A 283 -21.42 -10.27 -7.15
C ILE A 283 -21.11 -9.17 -8.16
N PRO A 284 -19.92 -8.57 -8.10
CA PRO A 284 -19.51 -7.58 -9.06
C PRO A 284 -19.26 -8.28 -10.40
N ALA A 285 -19.68 -7.65 -11.49
CA ALA A 285 -19.60 -8.26 -12.81
C ALA A 285 -18.18 -8.70 -13.20
N PHE A 286 -17.12 -8.04 -12.69
CA PHE A 286 -15.73 -8.47 -12.96
C PHE A 286 -15.40 -9.87 -12.38
N LEU A 287 -15.96 -10.27 -11.23
CA LEU A 287 -15.75 -11.62 -10.67
C LEU A 287 -16.44 -12.67 -11.55
N VAL A 288 -17.61 -12.36 -12.11
CA VAL A 288 -18.29 -13.22 -13.08
C VAL A 288 -17.47 -13.36 -14.37
N LEU A 289 -16.85 -12.28 -14.86
CA LEU A 289 -15.94 -12.34 -16.02
C LEU A 289 -14.70 -13.21 -15.73
N LEU A 290 -14.11 -13.10 -14.53
CA LEU A 290 -13.00 -13.97 -14.11
C LEU A 290 -13.42 -15.43 -13.99
N ALA A 291 -14.62 -15.70 -13.47
CA ALA A 291 -15.22 -17.03 -13.47
C ALA A 291 -15.43 -17.57 -14.89
N ALA A 292 -15.94 -16.75 -15.82
CA ALA A 292 -16.14 -17.13 -17.21
C ALA A 292 -14.83 -17.54 -17.87
N ARG A 293 -13.76 -16.79 -17.64
CA ARG A 293 -12.41 -17.13 -18.11
C ARG A 293 -11.95 -18.47 -17.54
N ALA A 294 -12.16 -18.73 -16.24
CA ALA A 294 -11.79 -20.01 -15.62
C ALA A 294 -12.54 -21.20 -16.25
N HIS A 295 -13.83 -21.05 -16.51
CA HIS A 295 -14.64 -22.08 -17.19
C HIS A 295 -14.19 -22.30 -18.63
N ALA A 296 -13.90 -21.22 -19.38
CA ALA A 296 -13.40 -21.32 -20.75
C ALA A 296 -12.03 -22.02 -20.83
N LEU A 297 -11.15 -21.80 -19.84
CA LEU A 297 -9.88 -22.53 -19.72
C LEU A 297 -10.09 -24.01 -19.37
N ALA A 298 -11.06 -24.32 -18.51
CA ALA A 298 -11.37 -25.69 -18.11
C ALA A 298 -12.04 -26.52 -19.21
N PHE A 299 -12.82 -25.88 -20.09
CA PHE A 299 -13.58 -26.53 -21.17
C PHE A 299 -13.28 -25.92 -22.55
N PRO A 300 -12.11 -26.22 -23.16
CA PRO A 300 -11.70 -25.60 -24.43
C PRO A 300 -12.68 -25.79 -25.59
N ARG A 301 -13.39 -26.93 -25.65
CA ARG A 301 -14.42 -27.22 -26.67
C ARG A 301 -15.68 -26.38 -26.50
N LEU A 302 -15.99 -25.95 -25.28
CA LEU A 302 -17.16 -25.14 -24.93
C LEU A 302 -16.77 -23.69 -24.60
N LYS A 303 -15.55 -23.25 -24.95
CA LYS A 303 -15.02 -21.94 -24.54
C LYS A 303 -15.94 -20.78 -24.91
N VAL A 304 -16.55 -20.83 -26.11
CA VAL A 304 -17.46 -19.80 -26.60
C VAL A 304 -18.75 -19.82 -25.78
N LEU A 305 -19.31 -21.00 -25.52
CA LEU A 305 -20.50 -21.15 -24.69
C LEU A 305 -20.27 -20.62 -23.26
N MET A 306 -19.15 -20.99 -22.62
CA MET A 306 -18.81 -20.50 -21.26
C MET A 306 -18.63 -18.98 -21.23
N ALA A 307 -18.04 -18.39 -22.26
CA ALA A 307 -17.91 -16.94 -22.40
C ALA A 307 -19.27 -16.27 -22.60
N LEU A 308 -20.15 -16.82 -23.45
CA LEU A 308 -21.50 -16.29 -23.69
C LEU A 308 -22.37 -16.35 -22.43
N ILE A 309 -22.30 -17.44 -21.65
CA ILE A 309 -22.98 -17.54 -20.36
C ILE A 309 -22.49 -16.44 -19.41
N GLY A 310 -21.18 -16.27 -19.28
CA GLY A 310 -20.59 -15.22 -18.44
C GLY A 310 -21.01 -13.81 -18.87
N ILE A 311 -21.01 -13.51 -20.18
CA ILE A 311 -21.47 -12.23 -20.73
C ILE A 311 -22.96 -12.03 -20.45
N GLY A 312 -23.78 -13.05 -20.64
CA GLY A 312 -25.22 -12.99 -20.34
C GLY A 312 -25.50 -12.67 -18.86
N LEU A 313 -24.78 -13.31 -17.94
CA LEU A 313 -24.86 -13.02 -16.51
C LEU A 313 -24.42 -11.58 -16.19
N VAL A 314 -23.36 -11.09 -16.82
CA VAL A 314 -22.87 -9.71 -16.64
C VAL A 314 -23.89 -8.68 -17.16
N ILE A 315 -24.45 -8.88 -18.36
CA ILE A 315 -25.52 -8.02 -18.89
C ILE A 315 -26.71 -8.02 -17.94
N GLY A 316 -27.05 -9.21 -17.41
CA GLY A 316 -27.95 -9.41 -16.29
C GLY A 316 -27.70 -8.44 -15.14
N LEU A 317 -26.55 -8.61 -14.49
CA LEU A 317 -26.19 -7.87 -13.27
C LEU A 317 -26.10 -6.36 -13.51
N VAL A 318 -25.60 -5.96 -14.67
CA VAL A 318 -25.52 -4.56 -15.09
C VAL A 318 -26.92 -3.97 -15.30
N GLY A 319 -27.85 -4.74 -15.87
CA GLY A 319 -29.22 -4.28 -16.13
C GLY A 319 -30.03 -3.93 -14.87
N TYR A 320 -29.70 -4.56 -13.73
CA TYR A 320 -30.26 -4.26 -12.41
C TYR A 320 -29.50 -3.19 -11.61
N SER A 321 -28.43 -2.61 -12.18
CA SER A 321 -27.71 -1.52 -11.53
C SER A 321 -28.38 -0.18 -11.83
N THR A 322 -28.41 0.72 -10.85
CA THR A 322 -28.83 2.12 -11.04
C THR A 322 -27.84 2.93 -11.89
N ALA A 323 -26.65 2.38 -12.15
CA ALA A 323 -25.60 2.98 -12.96
C ALA A 323 -24.99 1.94 -13.92
N PRO A 324 -25.76 1.41 -14.89
CA PRO A 324 -25.39 0.25 -15.71
C PRO A 324 -24.07 0.48 -16.48
N TRP A 325 -23.91 1.63 -17.13
CA TRP A 325 -22.71 1.94 -17.89
C TRP A 325 -21.47 2.07 -17.02
N LEU A 326 -21.61 2.72 -15.85
CA LEU A 326 -20.51 2.82 -14.90
C LEU A 326 -20.12 1.43 -14.40
N HIS A 327 -21.11 0.60 -14.01
CA HIS A 327 -20.91 -0.77 -13.53
C HIS A 327 -20.19 -1.62 -14.56
N LEU A 328 -20.60 -1.54 -15.83
CA LEU A 328 -19.98 -2.25 -16.93
C LEU A 328 -18.53 -1.78 -17.17
N LEU A 329 -18.31 -0.47 -17.32
CA LEU A 329 -16.99 0.10 -17.62
C LEU A 329 -15.99 -0.17 -16.49
N ALA A 330 -16.40 0.04 -15.24
CA ALA A 330 -15.57 -0.26 -14.09
C ALA A 330 -15.27 -1.76 -14.00
N SER A 331 -16.25 -2.63 -14.25
CA SER A 331 -16.04 -4.07 -14.24
C SER A 331 -15.10 -4.54 -15.36
N ILE A 332 -15.20 -3.96 -16.56
CA ILE A 332 -14.27 -4.23 -17.66
C ILE A 332 -12.86 -3.75 -17.31
N ALA A 333 -12.72 -2.56 -16.73
CA ALA A 333 -11.43 -2.02 -16.30
C ALA A 333 -10.77 -2.89 -15.22
N VAL A 334 -11.52 -3.26 -14.17
CA VAL A 334 -11.04 -4.13 -13.09
C VAL A 334 -10.72 -5.52 -13.63
N TYR A 335 -11.57 -6.11 -14.48
CA TYR A 335 -11.30 -7.39 -15.14
C TYR A 335 -10.04 -7.32 -16.00
N GLY A 336 -9.88 -6.26 -16.81
CA GLY A 336 -8.71 -6.04 -17.67
C GLY A 336 -7.41 -5.99 -16.86
N PHE A 337 -7.41 -5.28 -15.73
CA PHE A 337 -6.28 -5.26 -14.80
C PHE A 337 -6.04 -6.63 -14.14
N ALA A 338 -7.07 -7.20 -13.51
CA ALA A 338 -6.98 -8.43 -12.72
C ALA A 338 -6.58 -9.65 -13.56
N SER A 339 -7.11 -9.75 -14.79
CA SER A 339 -6.80 -10.85 -15.70
C SER A 339 -5.38 -10.79 -16.26
N ASN A 340 -4.72 -9.64 -16.18
CA ASN A 340 -3.39 -9.38 -16.74
C ASN A 340 -2.32 -9.08 -15.68
N LEU A 341 -2.54 -9.38 -14.39
CA LEU A 341 -1.59 -9.03 -13.31
C LEU A 341 -0.13 -9.43 -13.58
N GLU A 342 0.12 -10.66 -14.06
CA GLU A 342 1.48 -11.11 -14.38
C GLU A 342 2.11 -10.28 -15.49
N ASN A 343 1.33 -9.93 -16.51
CA ASN A 343 1.78 -9.07 -17.61
C ASN A 343 1.98 -7.63 -17.14
N SER A 344 1.06 -7.07 -16.35
CA SER A 344 1.19 -5.75 -15.75
C SER A 344 2.46 -5.64 -14.89
N TRP A 345 2.72 -6.65 -14.06
CA TRP A 345 3.98 -6.75 -13.31
C TRP A 345 5.19 -6.83 -14.24
N ALA A 346 5.16 -7.68 -15.28
CA ALA A 346 6.25 -7.81 -16.23
C ALA A 346 6.52 -6.50 -16.99
N VAL A 347 5.48 -5.75 -17.38
CA VAL A 347 5.60 -4.43 -18.02
C VAL A 347 6.24 -3.45 -17.04
N LEU A 348 5.73 -3.32 -15.81
CA LEU A 348 6.31 -2.43 -14.80
C LEU A 348 7.79 -2.76 -14.53
N ARG A 349 8.13 -4.05 -14.38
CA ARG A 349 9.49 -4.53 -14.16
C ARG A 349 10.41 -4.23 -15.35
N ARG A 350 9.97 -4.53 -16.58
CA ARG A 350 10.74 -4.23 -17.81
C ARG A 350 10.92 -2.74 -18.02
N THR A 351 9.91 -1.93 -17.74
CA THR A 351 10.01 -0.46 -17.78
C THR A 351 10.99 0.04 -16.73
N ALA A 352 10.96 -0.50 -15.50
CA ALA A 352 11.93 -0.15 -14.48
C ALA A 352 13.38 -0.53 -14.88
N GLU A 353 13.58 -1.71 -15.48
CA GLU A 353 14.87 -2.12 -16.04
C GLU A 353 15.32 -1.21 -17.19
N TRP A 354 14.40 -0.80 -18.07
CA TRP A 354 14.67 0.14 -19.15
C TRP A 354 15.08 1.51 -18.61
N VAL A 355 14.33 2.07 -17.64
CA VAL A 355 14.66 3.33 -16.97
C VAL A 355 16.03 3.22 -16.28
N ALA A 356 16.30 2.10 -15.60
CA ALA A 356 17.56 1.82 -14.92
C ALA A 356 18.78 1.83 -15.85
N ASN A 357 18.58 1.52 -17.12
CA ASN A 357 19.61 1.50 -18.15
C ASN A 357 19.51 2.70 -19.12
N SER A 358 18.66 3.68 -18.84
CA SER A 358 18.43 4.84 -19.70
C SER A 358 19.41 6.00 -19.48
N TRP A 359 20.42 5.83 -18.63
CA TRP A 359 21.35 6.89 -18.25
C TRP A 359 21.95 7.58 -19.49
N LYS A 360 21.84 8.91 -19.53
CA LYS A 360 22.34 9.72 -20.65
C LYS A 360 22.81 11.09 -20.15
N GLU A 361 23.93 11.55 -20.68
CA GLU A 361 24.46 12.90 -20.48
C GLU A 361 24.57 13.66 -21.80
N TRP A 362 24.44 14.99 -21.71
CA TRP A 362 24.74 15.92 -22.79
C TRP A 362 25.72 16.95 -22.25
N VAL A 363 26.79 17.22 -22.99
CA VAL A 363 27.83 18.17 -22.58
C VAL A 363 27.82 19.36 -23.54
N PHE A 364 27.60 20.54 -22.99
CA PHE A 364 27.58 21.83 -23.69
C PHE A 364 28.67 22.72 -23.09
N GLY A 365 29.86 22.71 -23.69
CA GLY A 365 31.01 23.45 -23.16
C GLY A 365 31.38 23.01 -21.72
N PRO A 366 31.32 23.89 -20.71
CA PRO A 366 31.60 23.54 -19.32
C PRO A 366 30.42 22.88 -18.60
N VAL A 367 29.21 22.90 -19.18
CA VAL A 367 27.97 22.42 -18.57
C VAL A 367 27.68 21.00 -19.02
N ARG A 368 27.26 20.14 -18.10
CA ARG A 368 26.73 18.82 -18.39
C ARG A 368 25.30 18.71 -17.84
N VAL A 369 24.41 18.18 -18.67
CA VAL A 369 23.02 17.87 -18.32
C VAL A 369 22.87 16.36 -18.27
N ILE A 370 22.25 15.83 -17.21
CA ILE A 370 22.02 14.41 -17.01
C ILE A 370 20.51 14.14 -16.99
N ASN A 371 20.07 13.12 -17.74
CA ASN A 371 18.65 12.86 -17.96
C ASN A 371 17.83 12.63 -16.68
N HIS A 372 18.45 12.08 -15.63
CA HIS A 372 17.73 11.86 -14.37
C HIS A 372 17.25 13.15 -13.69
N GLY A 373 17.83 14.31 -14.03
CA GLY A 373 17.38 15.62 -13.57
C GLY A 373 15.93 15.92 -13.96
N PHE A 374 15.51 15.49 -15.15
CA PHE A 374 14.15 15.74 -15.66
C PHE A 374 13.08 15.13 -14.75
N TYR A 375 13.33 13.94 -14.17
CA TYR A 375 12.39 13.33 -13.24
C TYR A 375 12.18 14.19 -12.00
N VAL A 376 13.25 14.67 -11.36
CA VAL A 376 13.10 15.45 -10.13
C VAL A 376 12.50 16.83 -10.39
N GLY A 377 12.88 17.47 -11.50
CA GLY A 377 12.25 18.71 -11.95
C GLY A 377 10.76 18.55 -12.23
N ALA A 378 10.37 17.49 -12.94
CA ALA A 378 8.96 17.16 -13.18
C ALA A 378 8.21 16.86 -11.88
N GLY A 379 8.83 16.13 -10.95
CA GLY A 379 8.27 15.86 -9.63
C GLY A 379 8.01 17.15 -8.84
N ALA A 380 8.98 18.06 -8.77
CA ALA A 380 8.83 19.35 -8.09
C ALA A 380 7.78 20.25 -8.76
N LEU A 381 7.73 20.27 -10.10
CA LEU A 381 6.73 21.01 -10.87
C LEU A 381 5.33 20.48 -10.61
N LEU A 382 5.09 19.19 -10.86
CA LEU A 382 3.78 18.57 -10.66
C LEU A 382 3.34 18.67 -9.19
N GLY A 383 4.29 18.48 -8.26
CA GLY A 383 4.01 18.60 -6.85
C GLY A 383 3.56 20.00 -6.47
N THR A 384 4.30 21.02 -6.87
CA THR A 384 3.96 22.42 -6.56
C THR A 384 2.66 22.84 -7.24
N PHE A 385 2.41 22.35 -8.46
CA PHE A 385 1.14 22.57 -9.14
C PHE A 385 -0.04 22.01 -8.35
N ILE A 386 0.04 20.74 -7.90
CA ILE A 386 -1.03 20.11 -7.11
C ILE A 386 -1.18 20.79 -5.75
N ILE A 387 -0.08 21.17 -5.09
CA ILE A 387 -0.14 21.89 -3.82
C ILE A 387 -0.83 23.24 -4.01
N GLY A 388 -0.45 24.02 -5.02
CA GLY A 388 -1.09 25.29 -5.33
C GLY A 388 -2.57 25.12 -5.70
N TRP A 389 -2.90 24.05 -6.44
CA TRP A 389 -4.29 23.69 -6.74
C TRP A 389 -5.09 23.44 -5.47
N LEU A 390 -4.56 22.68 -4.50
CA LEU A 390 -5.25 22.33 -3.26
C LEU A 390 -5.27 23.46 -2.21
N ALA A 391 -4.14 24.14 -2.00
CA ALA A 391 -3.96 25.16 -0.97
C ALA A 391 -4.41 26.55 -1.41
N GLY A 392 -4.57 26.76 -2.71
CA GLY A 392 -4.93 28.03 -3.32
C GLY A 392 -3.72 28.86 -3.78
N GLU A 393 -3.98 29.80 -4.69
CA GLU A 393 -2.97 30.61 -5.37
C GLU A 393 -2.10 31.43 -4.40
N ALA A 394 -2.67 31.88 -3.27
CA ALA A 394 -1.95 32.64 -2.25
C ALA A 394 -0.74 31.88 -1.68
N TYR A 395 -0.79 30.55 -1.62
CA TYR A 395 0.29 29.72 -1.08
C TYR A 395 1.34 29.31 -2.11
N ALA A 396 1.15 29.61 -3.41
CA ALA A 396 2.01 29.12 -4.49
C ALA A 396 3.49 29.46 -4.26
N TRP A 397 3.79 30.72 -3.91
CA TRP A 397 5.17 31.16 -3.65
C TRP A 397 5.70 30.72 -2.28
N ALA A 398 4.84 30.53 -1.28
CA ALA A 398 5.24 29.96 0.00
C ALA A 398 5.76 28.52 -0.16
N VAL A 399 5.16 27.75 -1.08
CA VAL A 399 5.59 26.38 -1.42
C VAL A 399 6.94 26.38 -2.13
N VAL A 400 7.18 27.36 -3.01
CA VAL A 400 8.50 27.55 -3.64
C VAL A 400 9.55 27.88 -2.58
N LEU A 401 9.27 28.82 -1.68
CA LEU A 401 10.14 29.16 -0.55
C LEU A 401 10.47 27.91 0.28
N PHE A 402 9.45 27.14 0.64
CA PHE A 402 9.62 25.89 1.39
C PHE A 402 10.52 24.89 0.65
N GLY A 403 10.27 24.68 -0.64
CA GLY A 403 11.04 23.76 -1.47
C GLY A 403 12.51 24.18 -1.62
N VAL A 404 12.76 25.46 -1.90
CA VAL A 404 14.12 26.01 -2.03
C VAL A 404 14.89 25.86 -0.73
N VAL A 405 14.32 26.27 0.40
CA VAL A 405 14.99 26.15 1.71
C VAL A 405 15.31 24.68 2.01
N SER A 406 14.36 23.77 1.81
CA SER A 406 14.57 22.33 2.01
C SER A 406 15.69 21.75 1.14
N ILE A 407 15.76 22.14 -0.15
CA ILE A 407 16.81 21.70 -1.07
C ILE A 407 18.18 22.28 -0.67
N LEU A 408 18.22 23.55 -0.24
CA LEU A 408 19.46 24.19 0.22
C LEU A 408 20.02 23.48 1.45
N PHE A 409 19.18 23.19 2.46
CA PHE A 409 19.61 22.44 3.64
C PHE A 409 20.02 21.01 3.31
N SER A 410 19.33 20.35 2.37
CA SER A 410 19.75 19.04 1.86
C SER A 410 21.13 19.08 1.22
N ALA A 411 21.44 20.12 0.44
CA ALA A 411 22.76 20.32 -0.17
C ALA A 411 23.84 20.67 0.87
N LEU A 412 23.55 21.59 1.78
CA LEU A 412 24.49 22.02 2.83
C LEU A 412 24.87 20.87 3.74
N TRP A 413 23.88 20.11 4.23
CA TRP A 413 24.12 18.95 5.08
C TRP A 413 25.03 17.93 4.38
N ALA A 414 24.68 17.58 3.14
CA ALA A 414 25.44 16.59 2.40
C ALA A 414 26.87 17.06 2.12
N GLN A 415 27.07 18.36 1.90
CA GLN A 415 28.40 18.91 1.65
C GLN A 415 29.25 19.00 2.92
N LEU A 416 28.63 19.33 4.06
CA LEU A 416 29.32 19.56 5.33
C LEU A 416 29.57 18.26 6.10
N ILE A 417 28.67 17.28 5.98
CA ILE A 417 28.67 16.07 6.82
C ILE A 417 28.94 14.81 5.98
N GLU A 418 28.31 14.66 4.81
CA GLU A 418 28.37 13.45 3.98
C GLU A 418 29.34 13.60 2.78
N GLY A 419 30.10 14.69 2.72
CA GLY A 419 30.89 15.07 1.56
C GLY A 419 32.01 14.08 1.26
N SER A 420 32.25 13.81 -0.02
CA SER A 420 33.41 13.02 -0.47
C SER A 420 34.19 13.76 -1.55
N GLU A 421 35.43 13.34 -1.82
CA GLU A 421 36.22 13.91 -2.92
C GLU A 421 35.63 13.65 -4.31
N LYS A 422 34.87 12.55 -4.43
CA LYS A 422 34.26 12.10 -5.69
C LYS A 422 32.92 12.79 -5.96
N LEU A 423 32.07 12.99 -4.94
CA LEU A 423 30.77 13.67 -5.07
C LEU A 423 30.87 15.10 -4.52
N LYS A 424 30.98 16.10 -5.42
CA LYS A 424 31.11 17.52 -5.04
C LYS A 424 29.77 18.25 -4.88
N ARG A 425 28.64 17.66 -5.27
CA ARG A 425 27.26 18.17 -5.06
C ARG A 425 26.29 17.04 -4.63
N PRO A 426 26.48 16.40 -3.47
CA PRO A 426 25.50 15.44 -2.94
C PRO A 426 24.27 16.16 -2.34
N TYR A 427 23.17 15.43 -2.20
CA TYR A 427 21.96 15.89 -1.49
C TYR A 427 21.62 14.86 -0.42
N GLY A 428 21.50 15.34 0.82
CA GLY A 428 21.44 14.51 2.02
C GLY A 428 20.02 14.45 2.54
N TYR A 429 19.59 13.25 2.93
CA TYR A 429 18.24 13.01 3.47
C TYR A 429 18.03 13.74 4.80
N TYR A 430 18.98 13.63 5.73
CA TYR A 430 18.89 14.29 7.03
C TYR A 430 18.90 15.82 6.91
N GLY A 431 19.62 16.35 5.93
CA GLY A 431 19.57 17.78 5.59
C GLY A 431 18.19 18.23 5.15
N ALA A 432 17.45 17.41 4.38
CA ALA A 432 16.07 17.73 4.03
C ALA A 432 15.14 17.72 5.26
N LEU A 433 15.35 16.80 6.23
CA LEU A 433 14.58 16.78 7.49
C LEU A 433 14.80 18.05 8.33
N VAL A 434 16.05 18.48 8.48
CA VAL A 434 16.38 19.76 9.12
C VAL A 434 15.79 20.92 8.31
N GLY A 435 15.89 20.82 6.98
CA GLY A 435 15.33 21.77 6.03
C GLY A 435 13.83 21.97 6.20
N ILE A 436 13.05 20.94 6.52
CA ILE A 436 11.60 21.07 6.82
C ILE A 436 11.38 22.04 7.99
N LEU A 437 12.15 21.96 9.08
CA LEU A 437 12.00 22.86 10.23
C LEU A 437 12.27 24.33 9.84
N PHE A 438 13.37 24.58 9.12
CA PHE A 438 13.70 25.93 8.66
C PHE A 438 12.75 26.44 7.58
N SER A 439 12.24 25.54 6.73
CA SER A 439 11.24 25.87 5.70
C SER A 439 9.92 26.27 6.34
N SER A 440 9.48 25.55 7.39
CA SER A 440 8.34 25.90 8.21
C SER A 440 8.52 27.26 8.89
N LEU A 441 9.71 27.54 9.44
CA LEU A 441 10.01 28.85 10.03
C LEU A 441 9.98 29.98 8.98
N ALA A 442 10.52 29.74 7.78
CA ALA A 442 10.52 30.74 6.70
C ALA A 442 9.10 31.05 6.21
N VAL A 443 8.26 30.02 6.05
CA VAL A 443 6.84 30.16 5.68
C VAL A 443 6.07 30.90 6.77
N TRP A 444 6.31 30.58 8.04
CA TRP A 444 5.71 31.31 9.17
C TRP A 444 6.12 32.77 9.20
N ALA A 445 7.42 33.06 9.04
CA ALA A 445 7.95 34.43 9.02
C ALA A 445 7.42 35.24 7.83
N ALA A 446 7.08 34.57 6.72
CA ALA A 446 6.40 35.17 5.57
C ALA A 446 4.89 35.39 5.77
N GLY A 447 4.34 35.10 6.95
CA GLY A 447 2.95 35.36 7.32
C GLY A 447 1.96 34.26 6.92
N PHE A 448 2.43 33.10 6.47
CA PHE A 448 1.57 32.00 6.02
C PHE A 448 1.28 30.99 7.13
N ASN A 449 0.12 30.34 7.02
CA ASN A 449 -0.19 29.20 7.87
C ASN A 449 0.64 27.97 7.46
N VAL A 450 1.63 27.63 8.29
CA VAL A 450 2.53 26.50 8.06
C VAL A 450 1.80 25.17 7.95
N TRP A 451 0.71 24.98 8.69
CA TRP A 451 -0.04 23.72 8.65
C TRP A 451 -0.72 23.47 7.31
N VAL A 452 -1.17 24.53 6.62
CA VAL A 452 -1.70 24.41 5.25
C VAL A 452 -0.62 23.85 4.33
N VAL A 453 0.58 24.40 4.42
CA VAL A 453 1.73 23.99 3.59
C VAL A 453 2.15 22.55 3.92
N ILE A 454 2.32 22.21 5.20
CA ILE A 454 2.67 20.84 5.63
C ILE A 454 1.58 19.84 5.22
N GLY A 455 0.30 20.16 5.44
CA GLY A 455 -0.81 19.30 5.07
C GLY A 455 -0.85 19.03 3.56
N ALA A 456 -0.73 20.08 2.74
CA ALA A 456 -0.73 19.94 1.30
C ALA A 456 0.52 19.20 0.78
N PHE A 457 1.70 19.46 1.36
CA PHE A 457 2.90 18.66 1.09
C PHE A 457 2.70 17.18 1.43
N SER A 458 2.04 16.86 2.53
CA SER A 458 1.77 15.47 2.94
C SER A 458 0.92 14.71 1.92
N VAL A 459 -0.04 15.41 1.28
CA VAL A 459 -0.85 14.86 0.18
C VAL A 459 -0.03 14.60 -1.07
N VAL A 460 0.90 15.51 -1.35
CA VAL A 460 1.58 15.56 -2.64
C VAL A 460 2.91 14.80 -2.66
N MET A 461 3.57 14.69 -1.51
CA MET A 461 4.89 14.08 -1.38
C MET A 461 4.96 12.62 -1.83
N PRO A 462 3.94 11.76 -1.67
CA PRO A 462 3.99 10.40 -2.23
C PRO A 462 4.23 10.41 -3.74
N TRP A 463 3.59 11.31 -4.48
CA TRP A 463 3.76 11.46 -5.93
C TRP A 463 5.16 11.98 -6.29
N VAL A 464 5.60 13.03 -5.60
CA VAL A 464 6.94 13.63 -5.81
C VAL A 464 8.05 12.62 -5.52
N GLN A 465 7.92 11.87 -4.41
CA GLN A 465 8.87 10.82 -4.03
C GLN A 465 8.82 9.65 -5.01
N GLY A 466 7.64 9.24 -5.47
CA GLY A 466 7.49 8.21 -6.50
C GLY A 466 8.22 8.58 -7.79
N ILE A 467 8.03 9.81 -8.29
CA ILE A 467 8.77 10.31 -9.45
C ILE A 467 10.28 10.38 -9.15
N GLY A 468 10.67 10.81 -7.93
CA GLY A 468 12.07 10.80 -7.48
C GLY A 468 12.73 9.42 -7.49
N ARG A 469 11.97 8.33 -7.33
CA ARG A 469 12.48 6.96 -7.46
C ARG A 469 12.86 6.60 -8.90
N LEU A 470 12.32 7.27 -9.91
CA LEU A 470 12.77 7.11 -11.31
C LEU A 470 14.20 7.63 -11.49
N ARG A 471 14.57 8.74 -10.85
CA ARG A 471 15.97 9.16 -10.78
C ARG A 471 16.83 8.12 -10.07
N CYS A 472 16.34 7.51 -9.00
CA CYS A 472 17.07 6.47 -8.28
C CYS A 472 17.33 5.24 -9.15
N LEU A 473 16.34 4.85 -9.98
CA LEU A 473 16.51 3.82 -11.00
C LEU A 473 17.63 4.19 -11.98
N VAL A 474 17.60 5.37 -12.60
CA VAL A 474 18.65 5.80 -13.55
C VAL A 474 20.04 5.83 -12.92
N ASN A 475 20.16 6.30 -11.68
CA ASN A 475 21.44 6.39 -10.98
C ASN A 475 21.91 5.06 -10.37
N GLY A 476 21.03 4.06 -10.28
CA GLY A 476 21.31 2.81 -9.58
C GLY A 476 21.52 2.95 -8.08
N CYS A 477 20.97 4.00 -7.45
CA CYS A 477 20.93 4.10 -5.98
C CYS A 477 19.64 3.49 -5.44
N CYS A 478 19.63 3.18 -4.15
CA CYS A 478 18.54 2.50 -3.44
C CYS A 478 18.17 1.15 -4.04
N HIS A 479 19.12 0.45 -4.67
CA HIS A 479 18.87 -0.84 -5.33
C HIS A 479 18.62 -1.97 -4.32
N GLY A 480 17.95 -3.02 -4.80
CA GLY A 480 17.67 -4.21 -4.00
C GLY A 480 18.85 -5.15 -3.87
N ALA A 481 18.70 -6.13 -2.98
CA ALA A 481 19.59 -7.27 -2.87
C ALA A 481 19.41 -8.22 -4.07
N PRO A 482 20.40 -9.08 -4.36
CA PRO A 482 20.27 -10.13 -5.36
C PRO A 482 19.05 -11.03 -5.11
N VAL A 483 18.40 -11.45 -6.21
CA VAL A 483 17.25 -12.35 -6.21
C VAL A 483 17.38 -13.37 -7.34
N ASP A 484 17.15 -14.64 -7.03
CA ASP A 484 17.37 -15.72 -8.01
C ASP A 484 16.38 -15.69 -9.18
N SER A 485 15.22 -15.04 -9.00
CA SER A 485 14.14 -15.05 -9.99
C SER A 485 14.18 -13.86 -10.94
N GLU A 486 14.40 -14.13 -12.23
CA GLU A 486 14.26 -13.16 -13.33
C GLU A 486 12.83 -12.59 -13.46
N LYS A 487 11.82 -13.30 -12.94
CA LYS A 487 10.43 -12.82 -12.94
C LYS A 487 10.22 -11.69 -11.91
N VAL A 488 11.14 -11.55 -10.96
CA VAL A 488 11.08 -10.55 -9.88
C VAL A 488 12.12 -9.45 -10.11
N GLY A 489 13.36 -9.82 -10.45
CA GLY A 489 14.50 -8.89 -10.51
C GLY A 489 14.56 -7.99 -11.74
N ILE A 490 15.32 -6.88 -11.60
CA ILE A 490 15.80 -6.03 -12.70
C ILE A 490 17.32 -6.05 -12.73
N ARG A 491 17.91 -5.77 -13.91
CA ARG A 491 19.37 -5.76 -14.10
C ARG A 491 19.90 -4.40 -14.51
N TYR A 492 21.14 -4.14 -14.13
CA TYR A 492 21.87 -2.93 -14.48
C TYR A 492 23.10 -3.25 -15.32
N PHE A 493 23.30 -2.49 -16.40
CA PHE A 493 24.41 -2.65 -17.33
C PHE A 493 25.19 -1.35 -17.55
N HIS A 494 24.58 -0.20 -17.32
CA HIS A 494 25.18 1.09 -17.61
C HIS A 494 26.38 1.39 -16.66
N PRO A 495 27.59 1.70 -17.17
CA PRO A 495 28.79 1.89 -16.33
C PRO A 495 28.66 3.00 -15.29
N ARG A 496 27.92 4.07 -15.58
CA ARG A 496 27.67 5.19 -14.66
C ARG A 496 26.65 4.89 -13.56
N SER A 497 25.94 3.75 -13.63
CA SER A 497 25.06 3.32 -12.54
C SER A 497 25.91 2.97 -11.32
N ARG A 498 25.47 3.36 -10.12
CA ARG A 498 26.12 2.98 -8.86
C ARG A 498 26.13 1.46 -8.65
N VAL A 499 25.14 0.74 -9.18
CA VAL A 499 25.14 -0.73 -9.15
C VAL A 499 26.38 -1.30 -9.85
N CYS A 500 26.73 -0.73 -11.00
CA CYS A 500 27.88 -1.17 -11.79
C CYS A 500 29.20 -0.62 -11.24
N GLY A 501 29.25 0.67 -10.88
CA GLY A 501 30.49 1.36 -10.54
C GLY A 501 30.88 1.36 -9.05
N ILE A 502 29.96 1.00 -8.14
CA ILE A 502 30.19 0.99 -6.69
C ILE A 502 29.89 -0.40 -6.11
N SER A 503 28.72 -0.96 -6.41
CA SER A 503 28.28 -2.23 -5.81
C SER A 503 28.83 -3.47 -6.54
N ASN A 504 29.40 -3.33 -7.73
CA ASN A 504 29.93 -4.41 -8.58
C ASN A 504 28.91 -5.52 -8.94
N MET A 505 27.61 -5.22 -8.97
CA MET A 505 26.52 -6.18 -9.25
C MET A 505 25.98 -6.06 -10.68
N LYS A 506 26.87 -5.79 -11.64
CA LYS A 506 26.48 -5.60 -13.04
C LYS A 506 25.88 -6.91 -13.60
N GLY A 507 24.69 -6.82 -14.20
CA GLY A 507 23.99 -7.94 -14.81
C GLY A 507 23.30 -8.91 -13.84
N GLU A 508 23.47 -8.75 -12.53
CA GLU A 508 22.75 -9.54 -11.53
C GLU A 508 21.28 -9.15 -11.43
N ASN A 509 20.41 -10.12 -11.15
CA ASN A 509 19.00 -9.87 -10.87
C ASN A 509 18.86 -9.27 -9.48
N LEU A 510 18.45 -8.00 -9.40
CA LEU A 510 18.26 -7.30 -8.14
C LEU A 510 16.78 -7.04 -7.88
N HIS A 511 16.35 -7.10 -6.62
CA HIS A 511 15.02 -6.63 -6.25
C HIS A 511 14.81 -5.17 -6.73
N PRO A 512 13.74 -4.85 -7.47
CA PRO A 512 13.45 -3.49 -7.88
C PRO A 512 12.81 -2.71 -6.72
N THR A 513 13.54 -2.51 -5.63
CA THR A 513 13.08 -1.79 -4.41
C THR A 513 12.57 -0.39 -4.72
N GLN A 514 13.14 0.29 -5.72
CA GLN A 514 12.64 1.58 -6.19
C GLN A 514 11.24 1.46 -6.82
N LEU A 515 10.97 0.39 -7.58
CA LEU A 515 9.63 0.12 -8.12
C LEU A 515 8.64 -0.25 -7.02
N TYR A 516 9.07 -1.04 -6.02
CA TYR A 516 8.24 -1.34 -4.84
C TYR A 516 7.81 -0.05 -4.13
N ALA A 517 8.75 0.88 -3.94
CA ALA A 517 8.46 2.19 -3.36
C ALA A 517 7.51 3.02 -4.24
N ILE A 518 7.70 3.04 -5.56
CA ILE A 518 6.78 3.75 -6.49
C ILE A 518 5.34 3.24 -6.34
N ILE A 519 5.16 1.91 -6.35
CA ILE A 519 3.85 1.28 -6.22
C ILE A 519 3.21 1.62 -4.87
N TRP A 520 3.97 1.51 -3.77
CA TRP A 520 3.46 1.84 -2.43
C TRP A 520 3.06 3.30 -2.31
N LEU A 521 3.92 4.22 -2.77
CA LEU A 521 3.67 5.66 -2.72
C LEU A 521 2.50 6.09 -3.60
N PHE A 522 2.26 5.41 -4.73
CA PHE A 522 1.09 5.64 -5.57
C PHE A 522 -0.22 5.43 -4.79
N PHE A 523 -0.33 4.33 -4.05
CA PHE A 523 -1.51 4.06 -3.22
C PHE A 523 -1.62 5.02 -2.02
N ILE A 524 -0.49 5.39 -1.40
CA ILE A 524 -0.50 6.39 -0.32
C ILE A 524 -0.98 7.75 -0.85
N GLY A 525 -0.56 8.17 -2.03
CA GLY A 525 -0.92 9.45 -2.62
C GLY A 525 -2.44 9.65 -2.70
N PHE A 526 -3.18 8.62 -3.14
CA PHE A 526 -4.64 8.71 -3.15
C PHE A 526 -5.26 8.58 -1.75
N ILE A 527 -4.71 7.78 -0.84
CA ILE A 527 -5.20 7.75 0.55
C ILE A 527 -5.10 9.16 1.15
N GLN A 528 -3.98 9.85 0.95
CA GLN A 528 -3.82 11.22 1.44
C GLN A 528 -4.78 12.20 0.76
N LEU A 529 -5.04 12.02 -0.54
CA LEU A 529 -6.03 12.81 -1.25
C LEU A 529 -7.45 12.57 -0.69
N ALA A 530 -7.80 11.34 -0.35
CA ALA A 530 -9.07 11.02 0.28
C ALA A 530 -9.18 11.64 1.69
N LEU A 531 -8.13 11.55 2.51
CA LEU A 531 -8.08 12.22 3.82
C LEU A 531 -8.24 13.75 3.69
N TRP A 532 -7.64 14.34 2.65
CA TRP A 532 -7.85 15.75 2.32
C TRP A 532 -9.31 16.03 1.96
N GLN A 533 -9.93 15.24 1.09
CA GLN A 533 -11.33 15.43 0.67
C GLN A 533 -12.32 15.22 1.82
N TRP A 534 -12.03 14.30 2.74
CA TRP A 534 -12.86 14.03 3.92
C TRP A 534 -12.74 15.09 5.02
N GLY A 535 -11.98 16.17 4.80
CA GLY A 535 -11.96 17.30 5.72
C GLY A 535 -11.08 17.12 6.97
N LEU A 536 -10.26 16.07 7.04
CA LEU A 536 -9.38 15.79 8.19
C LEU A 536 -8.36 16.93 8.39
N SER A 537 -7.93 17.14 9.63
CA SER A 537 -6.96 18.19 9.97
C SER A 537 -5.60 17.98 9.28
N PHE A 538 -4.85 19.07 9.04
CA PHE A 538 -3.54 18.95 8.38
C PHE A 538 -2.51 18.17 9.19
N SER A 539 -2.55 18.27 10.53
CA SER A 539 -1.73 17.47 11.43
C SER A 539 -2.03 15.98 11.32
N PHE A 540 -3.31 15.62 11.19
CA PHE A 540 -3.72 14.23 10.99
C PHE A 540 -3.25 13.68 9.65
N ILE A 541 -3.42 14.44 8.56
CA ILE A 541 -2.93 14.08 7.22
C ILE A 541 -1.41 13.87 7.25
N PHE A 542 -0.67 14.78 7.89
CA PHE A 542 0.78 14.64 8.06
C PHE A 542 1.16 13.42 8.91
N GLY A 543 0.46 13.18 10.02
CA GLY A 543 0.67 12.00 10.86
C GLY A 543 0.46 10.70 10.10
N MET A 544 -0.63 10.60 9.33
CA MET A 544 -0.91 9.45 8.47
C MET A 544 0.12 9.29 7.35
N TYR A 545 0.65 10.40 6.82
CA TYR A 545 1.74 10.35 5.84
C TYR A 545 2.98 9.71 6.44
N LEU A 546 3.40 10.12 7.65
CA LEU A 546 4.55 9.54 8.35
C LEU A 546 4.35 8.06 8.73
N ILE A 547 3.14 7.69 9.16
CA ILE A 547 2.79 6.30 9.47
C ILE A 547 2.89 5.43 8.21
N LEU A 548 2.14 5.77 7.16
CA LEU A 548 2.04 4.91 5.98
C LEU A 548 3.36 4.83 5.20
N THR A 549 4.09 5.95 5.07
CA THR A 549 5.41 5.92 4.44
C THR A 549 6.44 5.21 5.31
N GLY A 550 6.38 5.35 6.64
CA GLY A 550 7.22 4.61 7.57
C GLY A 550 7.02 3.09 7.45
N LEU A 551 5.78 2.62 7.41
CA LEU A 551 5.46 1.20 7.24
C LEU A 551 6.03 0.62 5.94
N GLY A 552 5.84 1.32 4.81
CA GLY A 552 6.44 0.90 3.53
C GLY A 552 7.96 0.94 3.55
N ARG A 553 8.54 1.97 4.18
CA ARG A 553 9.99 2.14 4.29
C ARG A 553 10.63 1.01 5.09
N PHE A 554 9.97 0.56 6.16
CA PHE A 554 10.42 -0.59 6.96
C PHE A 554 10.56 -1.86 6.12
N VAL A 555 9.60 -2.10 5.22
CA VAL A 555 9.63 -3.25 4.29
C VAL A 555 10.66 -3.03 3.18
N GLU A 556 10.62 -1.89 2.49
CA GLU A 556 11.54 -1.55 1.38
C GLU A 556 13.00 -1.74 1.81
N GLU A 557 13.36 -1.21 2.98
CA GLU A 557 14.72 -1.25 3.50
C GLU A 557 15.23 -2.68 3.72
N ALA A 558 14.34 -3.61 4.09
CA ALA A 558 14.70 -5.02 4.31
C ALA A 558 15.19 -5.72 3.03
N TYR A 559 14.70 -5.27 1.87
CA TYR A 559 15.04 -5.82 0.56
C TYR A 559 16.18 -5.07 -0.14
N ARG A 560 16.76 -4.01 0.44
CA ARG A 560 17.87 -3.25 -0.18
C ARG A 560 19.18 -4.04 -0.17
N GLY A 561 19.99 -3.83 -1.21
CA GLY A 561 21.30 -4.48 -1.39
C GLY A 561 22.50 -3.61 -1.01
N GLU A 562 22.27 -2.41 -0.46
CA GLU A 562 23.34 -1.47 -0.13
C GLU A 562 24.04 -1.85 1.19
N VAL A 563 25.30 -2.26 1.08
CA VAL A 563 26.14 -2.78 2.18
C VAL A 563 26.46 -1.72 3.25
N GLN A 564 26.29 -0.43 2.94
CA GLN A 564 26.72 0.69 3.79
C GLN A 564 25.78 0.97 4.98
N THR A 565 24.62 0.30 5.06
CA THR A 565 23.64 0.57 6.12
C THR A 565 24.00 -0.16 7.42
N LEU A 566 24.20 0.61 8.49
CA LEU A 566 24.48 0.06 9.81
C LEU A 566 23.31 -0.82 10.29
N ILE A 567 23.62 -2.04 10.75
CA ILE A 567 22.67 -2.95 11.37
C ILE A 567 22.81 -2.81 12.89
N LEU A 568 21.73 -2.35 13.54
CA LEU A 568 21.63 -2.16 14.98
C LEU A 568 20.57 -3.13 15.52
N HIS A 569 20.95 -4.01 16.45
CA HIS A 569 20.06 -4.97 17.10
C HIS A 569 19.20 -5.81 16.12
N GLY A 570 19.78 -6.21 14.97
CA GLY A 570 19.11 -7.06 13.97
C GLY A 570 18.24 -6.31 12.96
N LEU A 571 18.09 -4.99 13.08
CA LEU A 571 17.42 -4.13 12.10
C LEU A 571 18.39 -3.13 11.49
N ARG A 572 18.16 -2.75 10.23
CA ARG A 572 18.93 -1.68 9.59
C ARG A 572 18.58 -0.32 10.20
N LEU A 573 19.52 0.62 10.21
CA LEU A 573 19.31 1.98 10.74
C LEU A 573 18.04 2.63 10.19
N TYR A 574 17.77 2.49 8.90
CA TYR A 574 16.58 3.08 8.29
C TYR A 574 15.25 2.37 8.65
N GLN A 575 15.29 1.14 9.13
CA GLN A 575 14.12 0.48 9.74
C GLN A 575 13.81 1.09 11.10
N TRP A 576 14.85 1.45 11.89
CA TRP A 576 14.65 2.20 13.13
C TRP A 576 14.08 3.60 12.88
N THR A 577 14.58 4.32 11.87
CA THR A 577 13.99 5.62 11.50
C THR A 577 12.55 5.48 11.00
N ALA A 578 12.22 4.37 10.33
CA ALA A 578 10.85 4.07 9.92
C ALA A 578 9.92 3.84 11.13
N ILE A 579 10.38 3.10 12.15
CA ILE A 579 9.64 2.94 13.42
C ILE A 579 9.44 4.30 14.09
N ALA A 580 10.49 5.12 14.18
CA ALA A 580 10.39 6.46 14.75
C ALA A 580 9.39 7.34 13.97
N SER A 581 9.39 7.27 12.62
CA SER A 581 8.43 7.96 11.77
C SER A 581 6.99 7.54 12.09
N VAL A 582 6.73 6.25 12.30
CA VAL A 582 5.39 5.76 12.69
C VAL A 582 4.98 6.33 14.05
N LEU A 583 5.86 6.28 15.06
CA LEU A 583 5.55 6.80 16.40
C LEU A 583 5.31 8.30 16.39
N VAL A 584 6.16 9.06 15.70
CA VAL A 584 5.99 10.51 15.51
C VAL A 584 4.69 10.79 14.75
N GLY A 585 4.38 10.01 13.72
CA GLY A 585 3.14 10.11 12.98
C GLY A 585 1.91 9.91 13.87
N ILE A 586 1.90 8.91 14.76
CA ILE A 586 0.85 8.71 15.76
C ILE A 586 0.66 9.97 16.60
N VAL A 587 1.74 10.55 17.13
CA VAL A 587 1.67 11.80 17.92
C VAL A 587 1.05 12.94 17.11
N PHE A 588 1.43 13.12 15.85
CA PHE A 588 0.85 14.17 14.99
C PHE A 588 -0.64 13.96 14.71
N THR A 589 -1.13 12.71 14.67
CA THR A 589 -2.59 12.46 14.56
C THR A 589 -3.40 12.94 15.76
N LEU A 590 -2.75 13.20 16.90
CA LEU A 590 -3.41 13.68 18.12
C LEU A 590 -3.55 15.20 18.18
N ILE A 591 -2.81 15.95 17.36
CA ILE A 591 -2.73 17.41 17.48
C ILE A 591 -3.96 18.05 16.82
N PRO A 592 -4.83 18.76 17.54
CA PRO A 592 -5.96 19.44 16.94
C PRO A 592 -5.49 20.70 16.22
N VAL A 593 -5.57 20.69 14.89
CA VAL A 593 -5.25 21.86 14.06
C VAL A 593 -6.52 22.29 13.31
N PRO A 594 -7.02 23.52 13.52
CA PRO A 594 -8.14 24.05 12.77
C PRO A 594 -7.85 24.06 11.27
N ARG A 595 -8.81 23.58 10.49
CA ARG A 595 -8.69 23.55 9.03
C ARG A 595 -9.43 24.75 8.42
N PRO A 596 -8.73 25.71 7.81
CA PRO A 596 -9.38 26.74 7.00
C PRO A 596 -10.06 26.09 5.79
N PHE A 597 -11.17 26.70 5.34
CA PHE A 597 -11.80 26.29 4.09
C PHE A 597 -10.89 26.64 2.91
N LEU A 598 -10.44 25.63 2.19
CA LEU A 598 -9.61 25.76 0.99
C LEU A 598 -10.32 25.02 -0.14
N GLY A 599 -10.58 25.74 -1.23
CA GLY A 599 -11.17 25.19 -2.44
C GLY A 599 -10.10 24.98 -3.51
N PRO A 600 -10.23 23.92 -4.34
CA PRO A 600 -9.33 23.74 -5.47
C PRO A 600 -9.45 24.91 -6.46
N VAL A 601 -8.35 25.62 -6.73
CA VAL A 601 -8.35 26.79 -7.64
C VAL A 601 -7.22 26.66 -8.66
N PHE A 602 -7.51 27.05 -9.91
CA PHE A 602 -6.50 27.23 -10.94
C PHE A 602 -6.10 28.71 -11.03
N GLY A 603 -4.80 28.99 -11.16
CA GLY A 603 -4.27 30.35 -11.30
C GLY A 603 -2.90 30.35 -11.95
N TRP A 604 -2.57 31.40 -12.71
CA TRP A 604 -1.30 31.48 -13.42
C TRP A 604 -0.09 31.57 -12.48
N ASN A 605 -0.24 32.15 -11.28
CA ASN A 605 0.86 32.15 -10.31
C ASN A 605 1.22 30.73 -9.84
N ILE A 606 0.25 29.81 -9.79
CA ILE A 606 0.52 28.40 -9.48
C ILE A 606 1.40 27.77 -10.57
N VAL A 607 1.07 28.04 -11.84
CA VAL A 607 1.84 27.54 -12.99
C VAL A 607 3.26 28.11 -12.96
N TRP A 608 3.41 29.43 -12.74
CA TRP A 608 4.73 30.06 -12.69
C TRP A 608 5.58 29.58 -11.51
N ALA A 609 4.99 29.47 -10.31
CA ALA A 609 5.64 28.92 -9.14
C ALA A 609 6.12 27.47 -9.38
N ALA A 610 5.26 26.63 -9.97
CA ALA A 610 5.58 25.25 -10.32
C ALA A 610 6.70 25.15 -11.35
N MET A 611 6.69 26.00 -12.38
CA MET A 611 7.77 26.08 -13.37
C MET A 611 9.08 26.53 -12.73
N ALA A 612 9.05 27.54 -11.85
CA ALA A 612 10.23 28.08 -11.19
C ALA A 612 10.93 27.02 -10.32
N ILE A 613 10.20 26.36 -9.43
CA ILE A 613 10.77 25.31 -8.57
C ILE A 613 11.14 24.04 -9.34
N GLY A 614 10.39 23.70 -10.39
CA GLY A 614 10.71 22.61 -11.30
C GLY A 614 12.04 22.83 -12.00
N ALA A 615 12.25 24.02 -12.58
CA ALA A 615 13.49 24.41 -13.23
C ALA A 615 14.66 24.48 -12.23
N PHE A 616 14.44 25.06 -11.05
CA PHE A 616 15.43 25.10 -9.98
C PHE A 616 15.87 23.68 -9.57
N THR A 617 14.92 22.78 -9.32
CA THR A 617 15.20 21.41 -8.89
C THR A 617 15.89 20.60 -9.99
N PHE A 618 15.45 20.77 -11.24
CA PHE A 618 16.11 20.20 -12.42
C PHE A 618 17.57 20.64 -12.49
N PHE A 619 17.84 21.94 -12.40
CA PHE A 619 19.20 22.47 -12.47
C PHE A 619 20.05 21.98 -11.30
N ALA A 620 19.52 22.07 -10.08
CA ALA A 620 20.19 21.66 -8.86
C ALA A 620 20.64 20.19 -8.91
N MET A 621 19.76 19.30 -9.37
CA MET A 621 19.93 17.85 -9.28
C MET A 621 20.25 17.14 -10.61
N GLY A 622 20.28 17.87 -11.72
CA GLY A 622 20.44 17.34 -13.07
C GLY A 622 21.49 18.04 -13.92
N VAL A 623 22.02 19.18 -13.47
CA VAL A 623 23.03 19.96 -14.20
C VAL A 623 24.28 20.12 -13.34
N ASP A 624 25.44 19.79 -13.92
CA ASP A 624 26.72 19.91 -13.25
C ASP A 624 27.85 20.38 -14.20
N PHE A 625 29.05 20.53 -13.64
CA PHE A 625 30.22 21.11 -14.29
C PHE A 625 31.40 20.14 -14.16
N PRO A 626 31.52 19.13 -15.04
CA PRO A 626 32.45 18.00 -14.88
C PRO A 626 33.92 18.42 -14.84
N ARG A 627 34.27 19.56 -15.45
CA ARG A 627 35.63 20.11 -15.51
C ARG A 627 36.00 20.97 -14.29
N SER A 628 35.07 21.22 -13.37
CA SER A 628 35.29 22.07 -12.20
C SER A 628 35.50 21.25 -10.93
N ASN A 629 36.49 21.64 -10.11
CA ASN A 629 36.75 21.07 -8.79
C ASN A 629 36.17 21.89 -7.63
N VAL A 630 35.44 22.98 -7.95
CA VAL A 630 34.80 23.85 -6.94
C VAL A 630 33.73 23.07 -6.17
N ARG A 631 33.48 23.45 -4.90
CA ARG A 631 32.35 22.86 -4.14
C ARG A 631 31.03 23.09 -4.89
N PHE A 632 30.14 22.11 -4.82
CA PHE A 632 28.88 22.07 -5.56
C PHE A 632 29.03 22.04 -7.10
N SER A 633 30.15 21.58 -7.66
CA SER A 633 30.33 21.54 -9.12
C SER A 633 29.90 20.23 -9.80
N ARG A 634 30.05 19.05 -9.16
CA ARG A 634 29.90 17.72 -9.80
C ARG A 634 28.87 16.85 -9.11
N LEU A 635 27.94 16.29 -9.89
CA LEU A 635 26.90 15.34 -9.45
C LEU A 635 27.33 13.88 -9.56
N VAL A 636 28.26 13.57 -10.48
CA VAL A 636 28.77 12.22 -10.79
C VAL A 636 30.26 12.25 -11.02
#